data_AF-A0A416R683-F1
#
_entry.id   AF-A0A416R683-F1
#
_cell.length_a   1.000
_cell.length_b   1.000
_cell.length_c   1.000
_cell.angle_alpha   90.00
_cell.angle_beta   90.00
_cell.angle_gamma   90.00
#
_symmetry.space_group_name_H-M   'P 1'
#
loop_
_entity.id
_entity.type
_entity.pdbx_description
1 polymer ?
#
loop_
_entity_poly.entity_id
_entity_poly.type
_entity_poly.pdbx_seq_one_letter_code
_entity_poly.pdbx_strand_id
1 'polypeptide(L)'
;MPSTACPASDGICTKPALLVTLPQRRLFLFPPAASGNQKSSKTSERVKPIASVLALRIRIQNGRSIPMKRWIKRISALALSAVLLAGAATIPAGAAAVGGFRDVSETAYYADAVEWAVEHGVTAGTSDTTFSPGDTVTRGQAVTFLWAAAGWPEPKSSTSPFEDVTSPALFYYKPVLWAVENGITAGVSATQFGPDLPLAYDQIFLFLCRAAREDPGPGNWSEAAVRWAQSAGLTQELTFSAGASCPRSDVVYCLWKQLGDGEETTQKPTGPEKPVLDNREGATLAITTGFLDRKSAIDISAFGLEASQAEQLALEIADLNGANPYGITSLNAYEQDGQIAKTLAVYYSSTTVSDTTVASSDWRYVSDAALAEADRVVGKLITAGMSDYDVVKTLHDYLVTHCDYDYRVDIGNMPFVSYQAEGALLKGTAVCGGYAKAYEILLEAAHIPCETITGYAGGYHAWNLVQVDGAWYHVDTTWDDPTTRGGDYVRYDYFLKSDKVMVSRSHRNWEELHTCTSTKYDEDLMDSTDQDMAEERQKQVDAILAACAPALAGVPTWTQAELQAFTDEQLSDRLYFTIDLSKTGFDSNTLSKYRQEVMDAIIAQHPEFAYGSFSAQKMQFEFRRADVAAEQQRRRDEAKAEQEQQQTQDEATARAEIVPILEKAIADMDCYTKTVTLTGYTDGAVKAAVKVMSESGYSFGGYTYRDDYTISVKSGGAVSLTNKKWAAAEKQRYLDQIDAAIDAGELEILLQPTHYADRPDQPWYYASQAATAAKGNGHTTPGGLAAGTDYEILKTSIRSGTNEFLVQIRYLNQPQLDPETAVKDYIARIQEAIRAGETELLFQYEDDVQMGYLREACKTVGDSTRGSAYSFDGYTAGEDYWVSYQTGTAETRIFRVTIGYPTGE
;
A
#
# COMPACT_ATOMS: atom_id res chain seq x y z
N MET A 1 -5.10 72.50 -6.17
CA MET A 1 -4.68 72.71 -7.57
C MET A 1 -3.24 72.22 -7.71
N PRO A 2 -2.87 71.48 -8.76
CA PRO A 2 -1.48 71.14 -9.04
C PRO A 2 -0.79 72.20 -9.92
N SER A 3 0.54 72.15 -9.98
CA SER A 3 1.39 72.97 -10.86
C SER A 3 2.64 72.18 -11.26
N THR A 4 2.84 71.86 -12.55
CA THR A 4 3.92 72.35 -13.46
C THR A 4 5.37 72.12 -12.99
N ALA A 5 6.37 71.77 -13.82
CA ALA A 5 6.50 71.60 -15.29
C ALA A 5 7.78 70.74 -15.58
N CYS A 6 7.86 69.85 -16.60
CA CYS A 6 8.25 70.10 -18.02
C CYS A 6 9.72 70.56 -18.26
N PRO A 7 10.34 70.34 -19.45
CA PRO A 7 10.17 69.25 -20.46
C PRO A 7 11.47 68.82 -21.23
N ALA A 8 11.31 67.93 -22.24
CA ALA A 8 12.03 67.91 -23.55
C ALA A 8 13.54 67.53 -23.64
N SER A 9 14.10 67.00 -24.75
CA SER A 9 13.56 66.35 -25.97
C SER A 9 14.69 65.76 -26.87
N ASP A 10 14.36 64.70 -27.66
CA ASP A 10 14.94 64.28 -28.97
C ASP A 10 16.46 63.94 -29.15
N GLY A 11 16.81 63.12 -30.16
CA GLY A 11 18.07 63.38 -30.91
C GLY A 11 19.05 62.29 -31.42
N ILE A 12 18.65 61.08 -31.81
CA ILE A 12 19.20 60.30 -32.97
C ILE A 12 20.76 60.20 -33.24
N CYS A 13 21.26 58.94 -33.30
CA CYS A 13 22.39 58.39 -34.14
C CYS A 13 23.90 58.32 -33.74
N THR A 14 24.50 57.20 -34.23
CA THR A 14 25.89 56.93 -34.71
C THR A 14 27.07 56.61 -33.76
N LYS A 15 27.94 55.68 -34.24
CA LYS A 15 29.24 55.23 -33.66
C LYS A 15 30.43 55.98 -34.30
N PRO A 16 31.60 56.08 -33.63
CA PRO A 16 32.81 55.25 -33.95
C PRO A 16 33.34 54.48 -32.70
N ALA A 17 34.25 53.47 -32.70
CA ALA A 17 35.59 53.26 -33.32
C ALA A 17 36.71 54.10 -32.66
N LEU A 18 37.96 53.66 -32.39
CA LEU A 18 38.72 52.41 -32.64
C LEU A 18 40.03 52.37 -31.73
N LEU A 19 40.93 51.37 -31.90
CA LEU A 19 42.29 51.20 -31.29
C LEU A 19 42.35 50.87 -29.76
N VAL A 20 43.41 50.29 -29.15
CA VAL A 20 44.48 49.27 -29.44
C VAL A 20 45.37 49.21 -28.17
N THR A 21 45.81 48.06 -27.62
CA THR A 21 47.14 47.42 -27.87
C THR A 21 47.25 45.97 -27.38
N LEU A 22 48.07 45.18 -28.09
CA LEU A 22 48.65 43.88 -27.70
C LEU A 22 49.98 44.06 -26.92
N PRO A 23 50.50 43.08 -26.14
CA PRO A 23 51.18 41.87 -26.66
C PRO A 23 50.93 40.59 -25.79
N GLN A 24 51.58 39.42 -25.92
CA GLN A 24 52.64 38.90 -26.81
C GLN A 24 52.40 37.39 -27.13
N ARG A 25 53.45 36.60 -27.46
CA ARG A 25 53.44 35.14 -27.68
C ARG A 25 54.84 34.51 -27.53
N ARG A 26 54.91 33.23 -27.13
CA ARG A 26 55.79 32.13 -27.65
C ARG A 26 55.47 30.85 -26.84
N LEU A 27 55.15 29.67 -27.40
CA LEU A 27 55.85 28.79 -28.39
C LEU A 27 57.23 28.29 -27.86
N PHE A 28 57.61 27.00 -27.89
CA PHE A 28 57.12 25.80 -28.63
C PHE A 28 57.03 24.55 -27.67
N LEU A 29 56.92 23.24 -28.02
CA LEU A 29 56.95 22.43 -29.27
C LEU A 29 56.16 21.08 -29.07
N PHE A 30 56.48 20.04 -29.84
CA PHE A 30 55.94 18.65 -29.92
C PHE A 30 57.07 17.74 -30.53
N PRO A 31 56.87 16.47 -30.96
CA PRO A 31 56.38 15.21 -30.32
C PRO A 31 57.50 14.11 -30.50
N PRO A 32 57.33 12.84 -30.97
CA PRO A 32 56.24 11.81 -30.89
C PRO A 32 56.66 10.33 -30.57
N ALA A 33 55.66 9.52 -30.15
CA ALA A 33 55.31 8.14 -30.60
C ALA A 33 56.18 6.87 -30.39
N ALA A 34 55.46 5.73 -30.57
CA ALA A 34 55.88 4.34 -30.91
C ALA A 34 56.44 3.43 -29.79
N SER A 35 56.33 2.08 -29.84
CA SER A 35 55.35 1.14 -30.46
C SER A 35 55.67 -0.32 -30.08
N GLY A 36 54.71 -1.25 -30.15
CA GLY A 36 54.95 -2.72 -30.06
C GLY A 36 54.50 -3.36 -28.74
N ASN A 37 53.63 -4.39 -28.59
CA ASN A 37 52.89 -5.36 -29.43
C ASN A 37 53.35 -6.84 -29.26
N GLN A 38 52.36 -7.72 -29.03
CA GLN A 38 52.36 -9.21 -29.08
C GLN A 38 52.91 -10.10 -27.93
N LYS A 39 51.94 -10.81 -27.30
CA LYS A 39 51.83 -12.29 -27.11
C LYS A 39 52.57 -13.06 -26.01
N SER A 40 51.79 -13.97 -25.40
CA SER A 40 52.15 -15.31 -24.86
C SER A 40 52.99 -15.38 -23.57
N SER A 41 52.85 -16.40 -22.69
CA SER A 41 51.77 -17.39 -22.46
C SER A 41 52.00 -18.18 -21.14
N LYS A 42 50.95 -18.89 -20.67
CA LYS A 42 51.01 -20.13 -19.85
C LYS A 42 51.62 -20.10 -18.42
N THR A 43 50.71 -20.22 -17.44
CA THR A 43 50.67 -21.25 -16.37
C THR A 43 51.97 -21.73 -15.67
N SER A 44 52.09 -21.44 -14.37
CA SER A 44 52.71 -22.27 -13.31
C SER A 44 52.42 -21.62 -11.94
N GLU A 45 51.40 -22.03 -11.18
CA GLU A 45 51.35 -23.08 -10.14
C GLU A 45 51.57 -22.58 -8.69
N ARG A 46 51.09 -23.36 -7.69
CA ARG A 46 50.95 -22.98 -6.27
C ARG A 46 52.05 -23.56 -5.39
N VAL A 47 52.50 -22.84 -4.36
CA VAL A 47 53.00 -23.42 -3.09
C VAL A 47 52.53 -22.58 -1.89
N LYS A 48 52.38 -23.21 -0.70
CA LYS A 48 51.92 -22.62 0.57
C LYS A 48 53.07 -22.01 1.40
N PRO A 49 52.76 -21.17 2.40
CA PRO A 49 52.95 -21.59 3.82
C PRO A 49 51.62 -21.45 4.61
N ILE A 50 51.32 -22.16 5.71
CA ILE A 50 52.08 -22.53 6.93
C ILE A 50 52.23 -21.36 7.92
N ALA A 51 51.78 -21.57 9.16
CA ALA A 51 51.63 -20.54 10.20
C ALA A 51 52.70 -20.63 11.30
N SER A 52 52.79 -19.61 12.16
CA SER A 52 53.27 -19.70 13.55
C SER A 52 52.81 -18.50 14.39
N VAL A 53 52.84 -18.67 15.71
CA VAL A 53 52.28 -17.74 16.72
C VAL A 53 53.28 -17.54 17.86
N LEU A 54 53.48 -16.30 18.32
CA LEU A 54 53.94 -15.91 19.67
C LEU A 54 53.79 -14.38 19.82
N ALA A 55 53.18 -13.71 20.82
CA ALA A 55 52.65 -13.99 22.16
C ALA A 55 53.53 -13.52 23.36
N LEU A 56 53.08 -12.45 24.04
CA LEU A 56 53.45 -12.05 25.42
C LEU A 56 52.41 -11.00 25.92
N ARG A 57 51.91 -10.84 27.16
CA ARG A 57 51.80 -11.53 28.49
C ARG A 57 52.08 -10.51 29.63
N ILE A 58 51.54 -10.77 30.84
CA ILE A 58 51.70 -10.01 32.13
C ILE A 58 50.81 -8.74 32.19
N ARG A 59 50.03 -8.40 33.26
CA ARG A 59 49.70 -9.05 34.57
C ARG A 59 48.28 -8.66 35.06
N ILE A 60 47.88 -9.14 36.26
CA ILE A 60 46.65 -8.75 37.01
C ILE A 60 46.98 -8.64 38.52
N GLN A 61 46.31 -7.75 39.26
CA GLN A 61 46.00 -7.84 40.70
C GLN A 61 44.56 -7.31 40.93
N ASN A 62 43.62 -8.13 41.42
CA ASN A 62 43.20 -8.31 42.83
C ASN A 62 42.46 -7.07 43.42
N GLY A 63 41.17 -7.11 43.81
CA GLY A 63 40.11 -8.12 43.63
C GLY A 63 39.28 -8.42 44.89
N ARG A 64 37.98 -8.76 44.74
CA ARG A 64 37.21 -9.46 45.79
C ARG A 64 36.07 -10.34 45.22
N SER A 65 36.18 -11.63 45.54
CA SER A 65 35.35 -12.79 45.20
C SER A 65 34.12 -12.94 46.14
N ILE A 66 33.15 -13.87 46.04
CA ILE A 66 32.87 -15.04 45.15
C ILE A 66 31.35 -15.35 45.21
N PRO A 67 30.67 -15.91 44.18
CA PRO A 67 30.50 -17.38 44.10
C PRO A 67 30.56 -17.94 42.66
N MET A 68 29.83 -19.03 42.34
CA MET A 68 30.25 -20.00 41.31
C MET A 68 29.13 -20.93 40.74
N LYS A 69 29.10 -21.08 39.39
CA LYS A 69 28.82 -22.33 38.61
C LYS A 69 27.35 -22.81 38.57
N ARG A 70 26.83 -23.35 37.44
CA ARG A 70 27.33 -24.40 36.51
C ARG A 70 27.01 -24.03 35.03
N TRP A 71 27.45 -24.68 33.93
CA TRP A 71 28.48 -25.71 33.63
C TRP A 71 28.91 -25.59 32.13
N ILE A 72 29.62 -26.57 31.53
CA ILE A 72 30.16 -26.48 30.14
C ILE A 72 30.11 -27.84 29.40
N LYS A 73 30.04 -27.77 28.04
CA LYS A 73 30.34 -28.77 26.97
C LYS A 73 29.09 -29.35 26.28
N ARG A 74 29.09 -29.60 24.96
CA ARG A 74 30.20 -29.90 24.01
C ARG A 74 30.15 -29.09 22.69
N ILE A 75 31.24 -29.17 21.91
CA ILE A 75 31.35 -28.74 20.50
C ILE A 75 31.86 -29.94 19.66
N SER A 76 31.57 -29.93 18.36
CA SER A 76 32.39 -30.46 17.23
C SER A 76 31.81 -31.59 16.37
N ALA A 77 31.40 -31.18 15.16
CA ALA A 77 31.69 -31.79 13.85
C ALA A 77 31.27 -33.23 13.52
N LEU A 78 30.52 -33.37 12.42
CA LEU A 78 30.98 -34.11 11.24
C LEU A 78 30.24 -33.65 9.98
N ALA A 79 30.92 -33.64 8.84
CA ALA A 79 30.34 -33.44 7.51
C ALA A 79 30.76 -34.62 6.62
N LEU A 80 29.83 -35.13 5.82
CA LEU A 80 30.13 -36.11 4.77
C LEU A 80 29.13 -35.96 3.62
N SER A 81 29.63 -35.88 2.40
CA SER A 81 28.82 -35.66 1.20
C SER A 81 28.57 -36.96 0.44
N ALA A 82 27.38 -37.12 -0.11
CA ALA A 82 27.08 -38.06 -1.20
C ALA A 82 26.15 -37.36 -2.20
N VAL A 83 26.42 -37.52 -3.50
CA VAL A 83 25.75 -36.80 -4.59
C VAL A 83 25.13 -37.79 -5.56
N LEU A 84 23.90 -37.50 -6.02
CA LEU A 84 23.30 -38.02 -7.25
C LEU A 84 22.34 -36.95 -7.82
N LEU A 85 22.26 -36.84 -9.14
CA LEU A 85 21.62 -35.70 -9.82
C LEU A 85 20.29 -36.06 -10.48
N ALA A 86 19.29 -35.18 -10.33
CA ALA A 86 18.33 -34.68 -11.35
C ALA A 86 17.09 -34.07 -10.64
N GLY A 87 16.51 -32.94 -11.05
CA GLY A 87 16.97 -32.02 -12.10
C GLY A 87 15.91 -31.09 -12.70
N ALA A 88 15.16 -30.30 -11.91
CA ALA A 88 14.34 -29.18 -12.41
C ALA A 88 13.97 -28.17 -11.29
N ALA A 89 13.82 -26.90 -11.67
CA ALA A 89 13.12 -25.80 -10.98
C ALA A 89 13.05 -25.78 -9.44
N THR A 90 13.97 -25.05 -8.80
CA THR A 90 13.72 -24.46 -7.46
C THR A 90 12.96 -23.14 -7.61
N ILE A 91 11.75 -23.05 -7.05
CA ILE A 91 11.04 -21.78 -6.86
C ILE A 91 11.48 -21.19 -5.50
N PRO A 92 11.93 -19.93 -5.42
CA PRO A 92 12.25 -19.29 -4.14
C PRO A 92 10.97 -18.93 -3.36
N ALA A 93 11.09 -18.84 -2.03
CA ALA A 93 9.97 -18.54 -1.13
C ALA A 93 9.97 -17.07 -0.68
N GLY A 94 8.78 -16.57 -0.31
CA GLY A 94 8.59 -15.28 0.37
C GLY A 94 8.16 -14.14 -0.56
N ALA A 95 6.86 -13.87 -0.59
CA ALA A 95 6.35 -12.52 -0.84
C ALA A 95 6.05 -11.89 0.53
N ALA A 96 6.44 -10.63 0.74
CA ALA A 96 6.14 -9.89 1.96
C ALA A 96 4.78 -9.18 1.87
N ALA A 97 4.35 -8.56 2.96
CA ALA A 97 2.96 -8.16 3.22
C ALA A 97 2.85 -6.66 3.51
N VAL A 98 2.17 -5.92 2.64
CA VAL A 98 2.02 -4.46 2.69
C VAL A 98 1.05 -4.04 3.79
N GLY A 99 1.38 -3.01 4.58
CA GLY A 99 0.51 -2.54 5.67
C GLY A 99 0.10 -3.61 6.70
N GLY A 100 0.85 -4.72 6.79
CA GLY A 100 0.52 -5.89 7.61
C GLY A 100 -0.44 -6.91 6.97
N PHE A 101 -1.01 -6.64 5.80
CA PHE A 101 -2.05 -7.48 5.18
C PHE A 101 -1.48 -8.54 4.23
N ARG A 102 -1.87 -9.80 4.44
CA ARG A 102 -1.34 -10.97 3.72
C ARG A 102 -1.96 -11.18 2.33
N ASP A 103 -3.01 -10.43 2.00
CA ASP A 103 -3.72 -10.43 0.72
C ASP A 103 -3.43 -9.18 -0.13
N VAL A 104 -2.53 -8.31 0.33
CA VAL A 104 -2.03 -7.15 -0.42
C VAL A 104 -0.57 -7.41 -0.81
N SER A 105 -0.33 -7.50 -2.11
CA SER A 105 1.00 -7.74 -2.66
C SER A 105 1.75 -6.42 -2.85
N GLU A 106 3.05 -6.41 -2.54
CA GLU A 106 4.00 -5.30 -2.79
C GLU A 106 4.08 -4.88 -4.27
N THR A 107 3.54 -5.69 -5.20
CA THR A 107 3.48 -5.36 -6.64
C THR A 107 2.05 -5.09 -7.14
N ALA A 108 1.08 -4.88 -6.24
CA ALA A 108 -0.25 -4.41 -6.59
C ALA A 108 -0.24 -2.89 -6.79
N TYR A 109 -0.98 -2.38 -7.78
CA TYR A 109 -1.04 -0.92 -8.07
C TYR A 109 -1.56 -0.08 -6.90
N TYR A 110 -2.22 -0.72 -5.92
CA TYR A 110 -2.78 -0.13 -4.71
C TYR A 110 -1.96 -0.43 -3.44
N ALA A 111 -0.77 -1.03 -3.55
CA ALA A 111 0.08 -1.36 -2.39
C ALA A 111 0.33 -0.10 -1.53
N ASP A 112 0.99 0.89 -2.11
CA ASP A 112 1.33 2.18 -1.49
C ASP A 112 0.08 2.89 -0.93
N ALA A 113 -1.05 2.79 -1.63
CA ALA A 113 -2.32 3.36 -1.18
C ALA A 113 -2.90 2.67 0.07
N VAL A 114 -2.74 1.34 0.19
CA VAL A 114 -3.16 0.59 1.37
C VAL A 114 -2.21 0.84 2.54
N GLU A 115 -0.91 0.95 2.29
CA GLU A 115 0.09 1.32 3.30
C GLU A 115 -0.22 2.71 3.87
N TRP A 116 -0.36 3.72 3.02
CA TRP A 116 -0.83 5.06 3.39
C TRP A 116 -2.14 5.03 4.21
N ALA A 117 -3.12 4.22 3.80
CA ALA A 117 -4.40 4.13 4.47
C ALA A 117 -4.34 3.43 5.85
N VAL A 118 -3.32 2.61 6.11
CA VAL A 118 -3.05 2.07 7.45
C VAL A 118 -2.32 3.10 8.30
N GLU A 119 -1.25 3.71 7.78
CA GLU A 119 -0.44 4.72 8.48
C GLU A 119 -1.27 5.92 8.93
N HIS A 120 -2.12 6.44 8.05
CA HIS A 120 -2.99 7.59 8.30
C HIS A 120 -4.29 7.20 9.04
N GLY A 121 -4.42 5.94 9.50
CA GLY A 121 -5.57 5.45 10.25
C GLY A 121 -6.89 5.43 9.46
N VAL A 122 -6.83 5.56 8.13
CA VAL A 122 -8.00 5.55 7.23
C VAL A 122 -8.71 4.20 7.29
N THR A 123 -7.96 3.10 7.44
CA THR A 123 -8.54 1.77 7.60
C THR A 123 -7.60 0.75 8.25
N ALA A 124 -8.15 -0.13 9.08
CA ALA A 124 -7.48 -1.31 9.65
C ALA A 124 -7.83 -2.62 8.90
N GLY A 125 -8.20 -2.52 7.62
CA GLY A 125 -8.57 -3.68 6.77
C GLY A 125 -9.94 -4.29 7.11
N THR A 126 -10.07 -5.60 6.86
CA THR A 126 -11.21 -6.44 7.30
C THR A 126 -10.82 -7.40 8.44
N SER A 127 -9.52 -7.62 8.66
CA SER A 127 -8.93 -8.10 9.91
C SER A 127 -7.45 -7.69 10.00
N ASP A 128 -6.82 -7.88 11.15
CA ASP A 128 -5.42 -7.54 11.46
C ASP A 128 -4.36 -8.03 10.45
N THR A 129 -4.70 -9.00 9.58
CA THR A 129 -3.83 -9.49 8.50
C THR A 129 -4.54 -9.68 7.15
N THR A 130 -5.70 -9.04 6.94
CA THR A 130 -6.48 -9.11 5.68
C THR A 130 -7.14 -7.77 5.36
N PHE A 131 -6.91 -7.24 4.16
CA PHE A 131 -7.48 -5.98 3.68
C PHE A 131 -8.81 -6.17 2.94
N SER A 132 -9.01 -7.31 2.28
CA SER A 132 -10.07 -7.58 1.30
C SER A 132 -10.06 -6.62 0.08
N PRO A 133 -8.99 -6.56 -0.74
CA PRO A 133 -8.92 -5.59 -1.85
C PRO A 133 -10.01 -5.79 -2.91
N GLY A 134 -10.53 -7.01 -3.09
CA GLY A 134 -11.61 -7.29 -4.04
C GLY A 134 -13.03 -7.05 -3.52
N ASP A 135 -13.23 -6.78 -2.22
CA ASP A 135 -14.57 -6.65 -1.65
C ASP A 135 -15.19 -5.27 -1.97
N THR A 136 -16.46 -5.25 -2.36
CA THR A 136 -17.19 -4.00 -2.64
C THR A 136 -17.42 -3.20 -1.35
N VAL A 137 -17.07 -1.92 -1.39
CA VAL A 137 -17.25 -0.98 -0.26
C VAL A 137 -18.67 -0.43 -0.25
N THR A 138 -19.28 -0.29 0.93
CA THR A 138 -20.59 0.38 1.07
C THR A 138 -20.44 1.90 1.11
N ARG A 139 -21.50 2.65 0.79
CA ARG A 139 -21.51 4.11 0.89
C ARG A 139 -21.18 4.62 2.30
N GLY A 140 -21.62 3.90 3.34
CA GLY A 140 -21.29 4.18 4.74
C GLY A 140 -19.81 3.98 5.08
N GLN A 141 -19.19 2.93 4.53
CA GLN A 141 -17.75 2.70 4.66
C GLN A 141 -16.93 3.77 3.90
N ALA A 142 -17.30 4.08 2.66
CA ALA A 142 -16.61 5.07 1.83
C ALA A 142 -16.54 6.46 2.48
N VAL A 143 -17.67 6.96 3.01
CA VAL A 143 -17.70 8.25 3.72
C VAL A 143 -16.95 8.20 5.04
N THR A 144 -16.84 7.03 5.68
CA THR A 144 -16.03 6.83 6.90
C THR A 144 -14.53 6.90 6.58
N PHE A 145 -14.06 6.27 5.49
CA PHE A 145 -12.67 6.40 5.05
C PHE A 145 -12.32 7.86 4.71
N LEU A 146 -13.21 8.57 4.02
CA LEU A 146 -13.02 9.99 3.70
C LEU A 146 -13.02 10.90 4.95
N TRP A 147 -13.80 10.55 5.98
CA TRP A 147 -13.79 11.25 7.28
C TRP A 147 -12.51 10.96 8.09
N ALA A 148 -12.02 9.72 8.06
CA ALA A 148 -10.78 9.32 8.69
C ALA A 148 -9.56 10.00 8.05
N ALA A 149 -9.48 9.99 6.71
CA ALA A 149 -8.46 10.71 5.94
C ALA A 149 -8.49 12.23 6.15
N ALA A 150 -9.66 12.80 6.50
CA ALA A 150 -9.79 14.20 6.90
C ALA A 150 -9.37 14.50 8.35
N GLY A 151 -8.83 13.52 9.09
CA GLY A 151 -8.36 13.69 10.47
C GLY A 151 -9.45 13.57 11.54
N TRP A 152 -10.51 12.79 11.29
CA TRP A 152 -11.62 12.54 12.23
C TRP A 152 -12.35 13.82 12.77
N PRO A 153 -12.62 14.85 11.94
CA PRO A 153 -13.16 16.13 12.41
C PRO A 153 -14.59 16.01 12.95
N GLU A 154 -14.79 16.35 14.22
CA GLU A 154 -16.08 16.24 14.90
C GLU A 154 -17.17 17.12 14.22
N PRO A 155 -18.32 16.55 13.81
CA PRO A 155 -19.42 17.32 13.22
C PRO A 155 -20.09 18.25 14.23
N LYS A 156 -20.64 19.37 13.76
CA LYS A 156 -21.30 20.38 14.62
C LYS A 156 -22.74 20.01 14.96
N SER A 157 -23.38 19.21 14.11
CA SER A 157 -24.76 18.72 14.25
C SER A 157 -24.78 17.43 15.06
N SER A 158 -25.86 17.23 15.82
CA SER A 158 -26.11 16.01 16.59
C SER A 158 -27.22 15.12 16.01
N THR A 159 -27.79 15.50 14.87
CA THR A 159 -28.94 14.82 14.23
C THR A 159 -28.76 14.70 12.72
N SER A 160 -28.89 13.48 12.19
CA SER A 160 -28.95 13.22 10.75
C SER A 160 -30.17 13.88 10.08
N PRO A 161 -30.05 14.39 8.84
CA PRO A 161 -31.18 14.78 8.00
C PRO A 161 -31.83 13.59 7.27
N PHE A 162 -31.19 12.41 7.27
CA PHE A 162 -31.65 11.21 6.55
C PHE A 162 -32.34 10.21 7.50
N GLU A 163 -33.50 9.70 7.07
CA GLU A 163 -34.37 8.76 7.81
C GLU A 163 -33.75 7.36 7.98
N ASP A 164 -32.76 7.00 7.16
CA ASP A 164 -32.04 5.73 7.20
C ASP A 164 -30.73 5.76 8.01
N VAL A 165 -30.32 6.93 8.51
CA VAL A 165 -29.14 7.10 9.38
C VAL A 165 -29.61 7.47 10.78
N THR A 166 -30.08 6.47 11.52
CA THR A 166 -30.92 6.63 12.71
C THR A 166 -30.19 6.54 14.06
N SER A 167 -29.06 5.82 14.13
CA SER A 167 -28.41 5.47 15.40
C SER A 167 -27.01 6.10 15.54
N PRO A 168 -26.80 7.01 16.51
CA PRO A 168 -25.48 7.61 16.79
C PRO A 168 -24.37 6.63 17.19
N ALA A 169 -24.71 5.37 17.48
CA ALA A 169 -23.76 4.32 17.82
C ALA A 169 -23.18 3.57 16.60
N LEU A 170 -23.64 3.86 15.38
CA LEU A 170 -23.14 3.24 14.15
C LEU A 170 -21.96 4.04 13.59
N PHE A 171 -20.91 3.34 13.13
CA PHE A 171 -19.65 3.94 12.71
C PHE A 171 -19.79 5.05 11.65
N TYR A 172 -20.76 4.91 10.73
CA TYR A 172 -21.01 5.87 9.66
C TYR A 172 -21.82 7.11 10.08
N TYR A 173 -22.34 7.18 11.31
CA TYR A 173 -23.24 8.28 11.72
C TYR A 173 -22.53 9.65 11.66
N LYS A 174 -21.44 9.82 12.44
CA LYS A 174 -20.63 11.05 12.42
C LYS A 174 -20.07 11.39 11.02
N PRO A 175 -19.47 10.44 10.26
CA PRO A 175 -19.11 10.64 8.86
C PRO A 175 -20.20 11.24 7.98
N VAL A 176 -21.44 10.74 8.06
CA VAL A 176 -22.56 11.24 7.24
C VAL A 176 -22.93 12.67 7.63
N LEU A 177 -22.97 13.00 8.93
CA LEU A 177 -23.26 14.37 9.38
C LEU A 177 -22.17 15.35 8.93
N TRP A 178 -20.89 14.99 9.10
CA TRP A 178 -19.76 15.78 8.61
C TRP A 178 -19.79 15.97 7.08
N ALA A 179 -20.11 14.93 6.32
CA ALA A 179 -20.17 14.97 4.86
C ALA A 179 -21.35 15.82 4.33
N VAL A 180 -22.45 15.94 5.08
CA VAL A 180 -23.52 16.90 4.78
C VAL A 180 -23.09 18.32 5.12
N GLU A 181 -22.48 18.55 6.28
CA GLU A 181 -22.00 19.88 6.70
C GLU A 181 -20.98 20.50 5.73
N ASN A 182 -20.17 19.67 5.09
CA ASN A 182 -19.17 20.10 4.10
C ASN A 182 -19.66 19.97 2.64
N GLY A 183 -20.93 19.65 2.40
CA GLY A 183 -21.54 19.60 1.06
C GLY A 183 -21.10 18.41 0.18
N ILE A 184 -20.37 17.44 0.73
CA ILE A 184 -19.85 16.27 0.03
C ILE A 184 -20.99 15.37 -0.48
N THR A 185 -22.02 15.16 0.35
CA THR A 185 -23.19 14.33 0.02
C THR A 185 -24.52 15.06 0.22
N ALA A 186 -25.48 14.75 -0.64
CA ALA A 186 -26.88 15.16 -0.53
C ALA A 186 -27.84 13.95 -0.39
N GLY A 187 -27.28 12.76 -0.11
CA GLY A 187 -28.02 11.49 -0.09
C GLY A 187 -28.16 10.83 -1.47
N VAL A 188 -28.88 9.71 -1.52
CA VAL A 188 -29.41 9.11 -2.76
C VAL A 188 -30.84 9.60 -3.05
N SER A 189 -31.52 10.13 -2.04
CA SER A 189 -32.76 10.89 -2.14
C SER A 189 -32.76 12.02 -1.10
N ALA A 190 -33.75 12.91 -1.13
CA ALA A 190 -33.86 14.00 -0.16
C ALA A 190 -34.05 13.55 1.31
N THR A 191 -34.33 12.26 1.56
CA THR A 191 -34.51 11.71 2.92
C THR A 191 -33.66 10.45 3.19
N GLN A 192 -32.85 9.97 2.25
CA GLN A 192 -32.07 8.72 2.41
C GLN A 192 -30.62 8.87 1.95
N PHE A 193 -29.68 8.38 2.75
CA PHE A 193 -28.26 8.30 2.40
C PHE A 193 -27.87 6.98 1.71
N GLY A 194 -28.54 5.88 2.05
CA GLY A 194 -28.25 4.52 1.62
C GLY A 194 -26.94 3.96 2.17
N PRO A 195 -26.73 3.91 3.50
CA PRO A 195 -25.42 3.57 4.10
C PRO A 195 -24.92 2.16 3.74
N ASP A 196 -25.82 1.19 3.67
CA ASP A 196 -25.51 -0.22 3.39
C ASP A 196 -25.55 -0.56 1.89
N LEU A 197 -25.85 0.41 1.02
CA LEU A 197 -25.80 0.21 -0.43
C LEU A 197 -24.34 0.17 -0.93
N PRO A 198 -24.03 -0.66 -1.95
CA PRO A 198 -22.76 -0.60 -2.67
C PRO A 198 -22.42 0.81 -3.15
N LEU A 199 -21.16 1.21 -2.97
CA LEU A 199 -20.60 2.40 -3.59
C LEU A 199 -20.31 2.14 -5.07
N ALA A 200 -20.63 3.10 -5.94
CA ALA A 200 -20.23 3.07 -7.35
C ALA A 200 -19.07 4.03 -7.65
N TYR A 201 -18.28 3.75 -8.70
CA TYR A 201 -17.11 4.56 -9.08
C TYR A 201 -17.42 6.06 -9.24
N ASP A 202 -18.47 6.39 -9.97
CA ASP A 202 -18.93 7.77 -10.15
C ASP A 202 -19.38 8.46 -8.86
N GLN A 203 -19.73 7.70 -7.81
CA GLN A 203 -20.05 8.25 -6.49
C GLN A 203 -18.79 8.56 -5.66
N ILE A 204 -17.73 7.75 -5.72
CA ILE A 204 -16.47 8.08 -5.02
C ILE A 204 -15.79 9.29 -5.67
N PHE A 205 -15.78 9.36 -7.01
CA PHE A 205 -15.28 10.55 -7.73
C PHE A 205 -16.06 11.82 -7.36
N LEU A 206 -17.40 11.74 -7.25
CA LEU A 206 -18.22 12.87 -6.83
C LEU A 206 -17.95 13.29 -5.37
N PHE A 207 -17.71 12.35 -4.47
CA PHE A 207 -17.35 12.65 -3.07
C PHE A 207 -15.98 13.34 -2.99
N LEU A 208 -14.97 12.85 -3.72
CA LEU A 208 -13.63 13.44 -3.73
C LEU A 208 -13.62 14.85 -4.36
N CYS A 209 -14.31 15.04 -5.49
CA CYS A 209 -14.47 16.35 -6.14
C CYS A 209 -15.03 17.41 -5.18
N ARG A 210 -16.06 17.04 -4.40
CA ARG A 210 -16.67 17.95 -3.43
C ARG A 210 -15.86 18.11 -2.15
N ALA A 211 -15.08 17.11 -1.75
CA ALA A 211 -14.12 17.24 -0.64
C ALA A 211 -13.00 18.24 -0.98
N ALA A 212 -12.52 18.23 -2.23
CA ALA A 212 -11.63 19.25 -2.80
C ALA A 212 -12.31 20.64 -2.96
N ARG A 213 -13.63 20.73 -2.71
CA ARG A 213 -14.49 21.92 -2.90
C ARG A 213 -14.63 22.37 -4.35
N GLU A 214 -14.46 21.45 -5.29
CA GLU A 214 -14.65 21.67 -6.72
C GLU A 214 -16.09 21.35 -7.16
N ASP A 215 -16.48 21.92 -8.30
CA ASP A 215 -17.74 21.60 -8.99
C ASP A 215 -17.40 20.69 -10.18
N PRO A 216 -17.96 19.46 -10.27
CA PRO A 216 -17.74 18.59 -11.43
C PRO A 216 -18.29 19.19 -12.74
N GLY A 217 -19.14 20.22 -12.64
CA GLY A 217 -19.56 21.06 -13.75
C GLY A 217 -20.91 20.68 -14.36
N PRO A 218 -21.36 21.44 -15.38
CA PRO A 218 -22.71 21.32 -15.91
C PRO A 218 -22.93 20.04 -16.72
N GLY A 219 -24.07 19.37 -16.49
CA GLY A 219 -24.54 18.23 -17.28
C GLY A 219 -25.05 17.08 -16.43
N ASN A 220 -24.80 15.85 -16.89
CA ASN A 220 -25.03 14.65 -16.10
C ASN A 220 -23.93 14.53 -15.03
N TRP A 221 -24.30 14.52 -13.75
CA TRP A 221 -23.37 14.50 -12.62
C TRP A 221 -22.39 13.31 -12.65
N SER A 222 -22.83 12.16 -13.17
CA SER A 222 -22.03 10.91 -13.21
C SER A 222 -20.90 11.03 -14.24
N GLU A 223 -21.23 11.48 -15.46
CA GLU A 223 -20.24 11.78 -16.50
C GLU A 223 -19.32 12.93 -16.08
N ALA A 224 -19.87 13.95 -15.42
CA ALA A 224 -19.11 15.10 -14.93
C ALA A 224 -18.06 14.68 -13.88
N ALA A 225 -18.44 13.87 -12.88
CA ALA A 225 -17.52 13.36 -11.86
C ALA A 225 -16.44 12.43 -12.44
N VAL A 226 -16.78 11.58 -13.41
CA VAL A 226 -15.79 10.73 -14.10
C VAL A 226 -14.77 11.54 -14.89
N ARG A 227 -15.20 12.58 -15.63
CA ARG A 227 -14.27 13.47 -16.35
C ARG A 227 -13.36 14.24 -15.41
N TRP A 228 -13.89 14.70 -14.27
CA TRP A 228 -13.11 15.37 -13.22
C TRP A 228 -12.01 14.44 -12.66
N ALA A 229 -12.37 13.21 -12.29
CA ALA A 229 -11.41 12.22 -11.77
C ALA A 229 -10.33 11.84 -12.79
N GLN A 230 -10.66 11.83 -14.09
CA GLN A 230 -9.69 11.64 -15.17
C GLN A 230 -8.71 12.83 -15.28
N SER A 231 -9.18 14.07 -15.14
CA SER A 231 -8.30 15.25 -15.11
C SER A 231 -7.47 15.38 -13.83
N ALA A 232 -7.95 14.83 -12.72
CA ALA A 232 -7.25 14.78 -11.43
C ALA A 232 -6.34 13.53 -11.27
N GLY A 233 -6.08 12.77 -12.34
CA GLY A 233 -5.16 11.62 -12.32
C GLY A 233 -5.65 10.37 -11.58
N LEU A 234 -6.80 10.43 -10.88
CA LEU A 234 -7.30 9.38 -9.98
C LEU A 234 -7.58 8.03 -10.67
N THR A 235 -7.67 8.01 -12.00
CA THR A 235 -8.10 6.83 -12.77
C THR A 235 -6.99 6.11 -13.54
N GLN A 236 -5.72 6.47 -13.38
CA GLN A 236 -4.62 5.98 -14.23
C GLN A 236 -4.49 4.45 -14.29
N GLU A 237 -4.49 3.78 -13.13
CA GLU A 237 -4.37 2.32 -13.01
C GLU A 237 -5.72 1.60 -12.86
N LEU A 238 -6.85 2.33 -12.95
CA LEU A 238 -8.18 1.80 -12.63
C LEU A 238 -8.92 1.26 -13.86
N THR A 239 -9.35 -0.01 -13.80
CA THR A 239 -10.27 -0.60 -14.79
C THR A 239 -11.70 -0.52 -14.27
N PHE A 240 -12.42 0.54 -14.63
CA PHE A 240 -13.72 0.87 -14.04
C PHE A 240 -14.84 1.11 -15.07
N SER A 241 -16.07 1.33 -14.57
CA SER A 241 -17.21 1.85 -15.35
C SER A 241 -18.15 2.62 -14.42
N ALA A 242 -18.77 3.69 -14.92
CA ALA A 242 -19.76 4.47 -14.15
C ALA A 242 -20.95 3.57 -13.73
N GLY A 243 -21.44 3.74 -12.50
CA GLY A 243 -22.50 2.90 -11.93
C GLY A 243 -22.08 1.48 -11.52
N ALA A 244 -20.86 1.03 -11.81
CA ALA A 244 -20.35 -0.26 -11.33
C ALA A 244 -19.83 -0.16 -9.89
N SER A 245 -19.96 -1.26 -9.13
CA SER A 245 -19.46 -1.39 -7.76
C SER A 245 -17.96 -1.08 -7.65
N CYS A 246 -17.57 -0.25 -6.68
CA CYS A 246 -16.19 0.11 -6.41
C CYS A 246 -15.59 -0.78 -5.29
N PRO A 247 -14.48 -1.50 -5.53
CA PRO A 247 -13.80 -2.28 -4.49
C PRO A 247 -13.08 -1.40 -3.45
N ARG A 248 -12.96 -1.90 -2.22
CA ARG A 248 -11.63 -2.29 -1.74
C ARG A 248 -10.46 -1.36 -2.04
N SER A 249 -9.53 -1.92 -2.81
CA SER A 249 -8.31 -1.28 -3.33
C SER A 249 -8.60 0.06 -3.99
N ASP A 250 -9.61 0.10 -4.86
CA ASP A 250 -9.83 1.16 -5.81
C ASP A 250 -10.38 2.42 -5.11
N VAL A 251 -11.22 2.27 -4.08
CA VAL A 251 -11.63 3.38 -3.19
C VAL A 251 -10.42 3.96 -2.46
N VAL A 252 -9.59 3.09 -1.87
CA VAL A 252 -8.41 3.52 -1.10
C VAL A 252 -7.35 4.18 -2.00
N TYR A 253 -7.14 3.65 -3.21
CA TYR A 253 -6.30 4.25 -4.24
C TYR A 253 -6.80 5.62 -4.68
N CYS A 254 -8.12 5.80 -4.86
CA CYS A 254 -8.70 7.12 -5.16
C CYS A 254 -8.49 8.12 -4.02
N LEU A 255 -8.57 7.69 -2.75
CA LEU A 255 -8.27 8.55 -1.60
C LEU A 255 -6.78 8.91 -1.57
N TRP A 256 -5.88 7.93 -1.71
CA TRP A 256 -4.43 8.15 -1.71
C TRP A 256 -3.98 9.08 -2.84
N LYS A 257 -4.46 8.85 -4.08
CA LYS A 257 -4.19 9.73 -5.23
C LYS A 257 -4.71 11.17 -5.07
N GLN A 258 -5.63 11.41 -4.13
CA GLN A 258 -6.24 12.73 -3.90
C GLN A 258 -5.76 13.43 -2.61
N LEU A 259 -5.31 12.66 -1.62
CA LEU A 259 -5.09 13.10 -0.22
C LEU A 259 -3.76 12.61 0.38
N GLY A 260 -2.93 11.89 -0.39
CA GLY A 260 -1.57 11.48 -0.05
C GLY A 260 -0.61 11.74 -1.21
N ASP A 261 0.62 11.25 -1.11
CA ASP A 261 1.76 11.59 -1.99
C ASP A 261 1.74 10.87 -3.36
N GLY A 262 0.58 10.91 -4.04
CA GLY A 262 0.22 10.01 -5.14
C GLY A 262 0.76 10.32 -6.54
N GLU A 263 1.95 10.88 -6.72
CA GLU A 263 2.54 11.10 -8.07
C GLU A 263 3.45 9.93 -8.55
N GLU A 264 3.81 9.94 -9.84
CA GLU A 264 4.08 8.73 -10.61
C GLU A 264 5.40 7.99 -10.30
N THR A 265 5.32 6.68 -10.03
CA THR A 265 6.47 5.78 -9.92
C THR A 265 6.63 4.89 -11.17
N THR A 266 7.84 4.83 -11.74
CA THR A 266 8.16 3.88 -12.83
C THR A 266 9.39 3.01 -12.51
N GLN A 267 9.11 1.84 -11.93
CA GLN A 267 10.01 0.68 -11.75
C GLN A 267 11.15 0.78 -10.72
N LYS A 268 11.29 -0.28 -9.90
CA LYS A 268 12.15 -0.39 -8.70
C LYS A 268 12.64 -1.85 -8.54
N PRO A 269 13.87 -2.10 -8.04
CA PRO A 269 14.25 -3.43 -7.55
C PRO A 269 14.96 -3.47 -6.17
N THR A 270 14.19 -3.79 -5.12
CA THR A 270 14.52 -4.65 -3.94
C THR A 270 15.80 -4.49 -3.07
N GLY A 271 15.60 -4.06 -1.80
CA GLY A 271 16.39 -4.42 -0.59
C GLY A 271 17.66 -3.60 -0.29
N PRO A 272 18.14 -3.48 0.98
CA PRO A 272 17.76 -4.20 2.21
C PRO A 272 16.91 -3.39 3.24
N GLU A 273 17.29 -3.32 4.53
CA GLU A 273 16.42 -3.00 5.68
C GLU A 273 16.46 -1.53 6.16
N LYS A 274 15.27 -0.93 6.37
CA LYS A 274 14.91 0.36 7.01
C LYS A 274 15.67 0.79 8.28
N PRO A 275 16.74 1.63 8.27
CA PRO A 275 17.09 2.43 9.44
C PRO A 275 16.12 3.63 9.58
N VAL A 276 16.06 4.18 10.79
CA VAL A 276 15.15 5.28 11.15
C VAL A 276 15.87 6.61 10.96
N LEU A 277 15.11 7.60 10.51
CA LEU A 277 15.55 8.97 10.29
C LEU A 277 15.73 9.68 11.65
N ASP A 278 16.92 9.59 12.23
CA ASP A 278 17.24 10.17 13.56
C ASP A 278 17.04 11.70 13.59
N ASN A 279 17.16 12.39 12.45
CA ASN A 279 16.81 13.79 12.31
C ASN A 279 16.51 14.19 10.85
N ARG A 280 15.23 14.46 10.51
CA ARG A 280 14.83 14.93 9.17
C ARG A 280 15.25 16.38 8.90
N GLU A 281 15.04 17.29 9.85
CA GLU A 281 15.38 18.72 9.71
C GLU A 281 16.87 18.93 9.41
N GLY A 282 17.71 18.17 10.11
CA GLY A 282 19.15 18.20 9.97
C GLY A 282 19.62 17.71 8.61
N ALA A 283 19.06 16.59 8.15
CA ALA A 283 19.28 16.11 6.78
C ALA A 283 18.82 17.13 5.74
N THR A 284 17.66 17.76 5.94
CA THR A 284 17.14 18.79 5.04
C THR A 284 18.12 19.94 4.88
N LEU A 285 18.61 20.51 5.98
CA LEU A 285 19.52 21.65 5.94
C LEU A 285 20.89 21.28 5.32
N ALA A 286 21.43 20.09 5.63
CA ALA A 286 22.69 19.62 5.07
C ALA A 286 22.61 19.38 3.55
N ILE A 287 21.53 18.76 3.07
CA ILE A 287 21.30 18.48 1.64
C ILE A 287 21.06 19.79 0.87
N THR A 288 20.20 20.68 1.38
CA THR A 288 19.94 22.01 0.81
C THR A 288 21.24 22.79 0.63
N THR A 289 22.03 22.90 1.71
CA THR A 289 23.33 23.58 1.70
C THR A 289 24.28 22.98 0.67
N GLY A 290 24.30 21.64 0.55
CA GLY A 290 25.16 20.95 -0.38
C GLY A 290 24.83 21.18 -1.86
N PHE A 291 23.54 21.30 -2.21
CA PHE A 291 23.10 21.68 -3.55
C PHE A 291 23.54 23.08 -3.96
N LEU A 292 23.46 24.02 -3.01
CA LEU A 292 23.77 25.43 -3.19
C LEU A 292 25.27 25.67 -3.33
N ASP A 293 26.07 24.97 -2.52
CA ASP A 293 27.52 24.90 -2.67
C ASP A 293 27.96 24.17 -3.97
N ARG A 294 27.00 23.63 -4.75
CA ARG A 294 27.18 22.72 -5.89
C ARG A 294 28.16 21.59 -5.60
N LYS A 295 28.16 21.10 -4.35
CA LYS A 295 29.00 19.98 -3.91
C LYS A 295 28.60 18.73 -4.70
N SER A 296 29.57 18.09 -5.34
CA SER A 296 29.33 16.82 -6.06
C SER A 296 29.21 15.61 -5.14
N ALA A 297 29.40 15.82 -3.83
CA ALA A 297 29.29 14.86 -2.74
C ALA A 297 28.97 15.63 -1.45
N ILE A 298 27.87 15.30 -0.79
CA ILE A 298 27.35 15.94 0.43
C ILE A 298 27.35 14.86 1.52
N ASP A 299 28.01 15.11 2.65
CA ASP A 299 28.01 14.17 3.78
C ASP A 299 26.65 14.20 4.49
N ILE A 300 26.09 13.02 4.72
CA ILE A 300 24.79 12.79 5.36
C ILE A 300 24.86 11.64 6.38
N SER A 301 26.07 11.15 6.67
CA SER A 301 26.32 9.94 7.47
C SER A 301 25.84 10.01 8.92
N ALA A 302 25.54 11.21 9.41
CA ALA A 302 25.11 11.49 10.78
C ALA A 302 23.58 11.51 10.98
N PHE A 303 22.77 11.29 9.94
CA PHE A 303 21.30 11.43 9.99
C PHE A 303 20.51 10.10 9.99
N GLY A 304 21.20 8.95 9.97
CA GLY A 304 20.57 7.63 9.99
C GLY A 304 19.91 7.18 8.67
N LEU A 305 19.91 8.03 7.64
CA LEU A 305 19.26 7.80 6.33
C LEU A 305 19.73 6.53 5.59
N GLU A 306 18.82 5.78 4.97
CA GLU A 306 19.15 4.96 3.79
C GLU A 306 19.63 5.81 2.61
N ALA A 307 20.20 5.16 1.58
CA ALA A 307 20.27 5.79 0.26
C ALA A 307 18.89 6.20 -0.27
N SER A 308 17.85 5.37 -0.11
CA SER A 308 16.52 5.70 -0.64
C SER A 308 15.86 6.89 0.06
N GLN A 309 15.99 7.01 1.39
CA GLN A 309 15.49 8.15 2.17
C GLN A 309 16.29 9.42 1.86
N ALA A 310 17.61 9.29 1.72
CA ALA A 310 18.50 10.40 1.36
C ALA A 310 18.22 10.94 -0.04
N GLU A 311 18.06 10.06 -1.03
CA GLU A 311 17.69 10.43 -2.39
C GLU A 311 16.29 11.07 -2.42
N GLN A 312 15.29 10.48 -1.76
CA GLN A 312 13.94 11.04 -1.75
C GLN A 312 13.92 12.46 -1.14
N LEU A 313 14.48 12.64 0.06
CA LEU A 313 14.58 13.95 0.69
C LEU A 313 15.35 14.97 -0.17
N ALA A 314 16.36 14.49 -0.90
CA ALA A 314 17.11 15.29 -1.85
C ALA A 314 16.30 15.66 -3.11
N LEU A 315 15.46 14.77 -3.63
CA LEU A 315 14.53 15.08 -4.74
C LEU A 315 13.47 16.10 -4.32
N GLU A 316 12.91 15.96 -3.11
CA GLU A 316 11.98 16.90 -2.47
C GLU A 316 12.59 18.31 -2.40
N ILE A 317 13.79 18.43 -1.81
CA ILE A 317 14.51 19.71 -1.65
C ILE A 317 14.92 20.32 -3.00
N ALA A 318 15.28 19.48 -3.97
CA ALA A 318 15.78 19.91 -5.27
C ALA A 318 14.71 20.50 -6.19
N ASP A 319 13.42 20.34 -5.86
CA ASP A 319 12.27 20.64 -6.74
C ASP A 319 12.48 20.08 -8.16
N LEU A 320 12.91 18.81 -8.23
CA LEU A 320 13.29 18.17 -9.50
C LEU A 320 12.10 17.83 -10.41
N ASN A 321 10.88 17.82 -9.85
CA ASN A 321 9.63 17.70 -10.61
C ASN A 321 9.03 19.06 -11.01
N GLY A 322 9.60 20.17 -10.51
CA GLY A 322 9.16 21.54 -10.79
C GLY A 322 10.22 22.36 -11.53
N ALA A 323 10.75 23.40 -10.88
CA ALA A 323 11.66 24.37 -11.49
C ALA A 323 13.12 23.90 -11.54
N ASN A 324 13.51 22.89 -10.75
CA ASN A 324 14.90 22.45 -10.54
C ASN A 324 15.87 23.64 -10.35
N PRO A 325 15.65 24.51 -9.35
CA PRO A 325 16.35 25.79 -9.20
C PRO A 325 17.87 25.64 -9.10
N TYR A 326 18.37 24.53 -8.56
CA TYR A 326 19.79 24.21 -8.42
C TYR A 326 20.44 23.68 -9.73
N GLY A 327 19.63 23.29 -10.72
CA GLY A 327 20.07 22.71 -11.99
C GLY A 327 20.78 21.37 -11.85
N ILE A 328 20.26 20.51 -10.98
CA ILE A 328 20.72 19.14 -10.75
C ILE A 328 20.27 18.27 -11.93
N THR A 329 21.18 17.55 -12.57
CA THR A 329 20.86 16.59 -13.64
C THR A 329 20.61 15.18 -13.11
N SER A 330 21.19 14.84 -11.96
CA SER A 330 20.91 13.62 -11.21
C SER A 330 21.56 13.69 -9.83
N LEU A 331 21.02 12.91 -8.89
CA LEU A 331 21.60 12.69 -7.57
C LEU A 331 21.54 11.20 -7.23
N ASN A 332 22.48 10.71 -6.43
CA ASN A 332 22.59 9.31 -6.01
C ASN A 332 23.19 9.28 -4.60
N ALA A 333 22.60 8.57 -3.65
CA ALA A 333 23.19 8.40 -2.33
C ALA A 333 24.01 7.10 -2.24
N TYR A 334 25.19 7.20 -1.65
CA TYR A 334 26.12 6.10 -1.49
C TYR A 334 26.16 5.61 -0.05
N GLU A 335 25.76 4.35 0.11
CA GLU A 335 25.96 3.58 1.32
C GLU A 335 27.41 3.11 1.46
N GLN A 336 27.79 2.88 2.70
CA GLN A 336 28.92 2.04 3.01
C GLN A 336 28.53 1.19 4.21
N ASP A 337 28.78 -0.12 4.10
CA ASP A 337 28.41 -1.16 5.08
C ASP A 337 26.92 -1.60 5.07
N GLY A 338 26.09 -1.07 4.15
CA GLY A 338 24.90 -1.75 3.60
C GLY A 338 23.53 -1.49 4.27
N GLN A 339 23.36 -0.35 4.93
CA GLN A 339 22.09 0.08 5.55
C GLN A 339 21.94 1.61 5.52
N ILE A 340 23.00 2.34 5.83
CA ILE A 340 22.98 3.81 5.99
C ILE A 340 23.82 4.47 4.89
N ALA A 341 23.25 5.46 4.23
CA ALA A 341 23.94 6.35 3.30
C ALA A 341 24.88 7.29 4.05
N LYS A 342 26.12 7.38 3.57
CA LYS A 342 27.12 8.30 4.11
C LYS A 342 27.31 9.53 3.24
N THR A 343 27.00 9.46 1.95
CA THR A 343 27.28 10.56 1.03
C THR A 343 26.25 10.64 -0.09
N LEU A 344 25.55 11.75 -0.21
CA LEU A 344 24.70 12.09 -1.34
C LEU A 344 25.57 12.72 -2.44
N ALA A 345 25.83 11.98 -3.52
CA ALA A 345 26.51 12.49 -4.71
C ALA A 345 25.53 13.20 -5.63
N VAL A 346 25.95 14.35 -6.17
CA VAL A 346 25.09 15.23 -6.95
C VAL A 346 25.80 15.65 -8.23
N TYR A 347 25.09 15.54 -9.36
CA TYR A 347 25.56 15.90 -10.68
C TYR A 347 24.72 17.07 -11.18
N TYR A 348 25.38 18.13 -11.64
CA TYR A 348 24.73 19.36 -12.08
C TYR A 348 24.93 19.59 -13.58
N SER A 349 23.96 20.27 -14.19
CA SER A 349 24.03 20.71 -15.58
C SER A 349 25.27 21.58 -15.82
N SER A 350 25.98 21.32 -16.93
CA SER A 350 27.10 22.15 -17.41
C SER A 350 26.66 23.35 -18.24
N THR A 351 25.37 23.43 -18.59
CA THR A 351 24.71 24.63 -19.10
C THR A 351 24.32 25.56 -17.95
N THR A 352 24.51 26.85 -18.15
CA THR A 352 24.27 27.90 -17.15
C THR A 352 22.80 27.90 -16.72
N VAL A 353 22.53 27.43 -15.50
CA VAL A 353 21.31 27.76 -14.76
C VAL A 353 21.28 29.29 -14.63
N SER A 354 20.12 29.92 -14.74
CA SER A 354 20.03 31.35 -14.41
C SER A 354 20.40 31.56 -12.94
N ASP A 355 21.44 32.36 -12.69
CA ASP A 355 21.97 32.59 -11.33
C ASP A 355 20.87 33.07 -10.36
N THR A 356 19.87 33.79 -10.88
CA THR A 356 18.66 34.23 -10.16
C THR A 356 17.77 33.10 -9.63
N THR A 357 17.77 31.92 -10.25
CA THR A 357 16.87 30.81 -9.87
C THR A 357 17.50 29.93 -8.79
N VAL A 358 18.81 29.68 -8.88
CA VAL A 358 19.58 29.09 -7.76
C VAL A 358 19.48 30.01 -6.55
N ALA A 359 19.68 31.32 -6.75
CA ALA A 359 19.63 32.33 -5.71
C ALA A 359 18.29 32.34 -4.97
N SER A 360 17.14 32.40 -5.64
CA SER A 360 15.83 32.41 -4.94
C SER A 360 15.59 31.22 -4.00
N SER A 361 16.29 30.10 -4.24
CA SER A 361 16.24 28.87 -3.43
C SER A 361 17.52 28.63 -2.61
N ASP A 362 18.37 29.64 -2.41
CA ASP A 362 19.49 29.59 -1.47
C ASP A 362 19.02 30.07 -0.09
N TRP A 363 19.33 29.34 0.99
CA TRP A 363 19.06 29.82 2.35
C TRP A 363 19.99 31.00 2.72
N ARG A 364 21.16 31.07 2.09
CA ARG A 364 22.12 32.19 2.14
C ARG A 364 21.79 33.31 1.15
N TYR A 365 20.81 33.16 0.28
CA TYR A 365 20.34 34.28 -0.53
C TYR A 365 19.55 35.26 0.33
N VAL A 366 19.72 36.52 -0.03
CA VAL A 366 19.12 37.65 0.63
C VAL A 366 18.53 38.50 -0.47
N SER A 367 17.21 38.65 -0.46
CA SER A 367 16.51 39.48 -1.44
C SER A 367 16.89 40.95 -1.26
N ASP A 368 16.82 41.75 -2.33
CA ASP A 368 17.02 43.22 -2.25
C ASP A 368 16.15 43.86 -1.15
N ALA A 369 14.97 43.28 -0.88
CA ALA A 369 14.07 43.70 0.19
C ALA A 369 14.60 43.37 1.59
N ALA A 370 15.21 42.21 1.80
CA ALA A 370 15.84 41.84 3.08
C ALA A 370 17.14 42.62 3.33
N LEU A 371 17.94 42.90 2.29
CA LEU A 371 19.09 43.83 2.39
C LEU A 371 18.63 45.25 2.74
N ALA A 372 17.62 45.78 2.03
CA ALA A 372 17.08 47.11 2.31
C ALA A 372 16.45 47.23 3.70
N GLU A 373 15.87 46.14 4.24
CA GLU A 373 15.37 46.10 5.61
C GLU A 373 16.51 46.03 6.64
N ALA A 374 17.59 45.29 6.37
CA ALA A 374 18.79 45.30 7.22
C ALA A 374 19.42 46.71 7.29
N ASP A 375 19.60 47.38 6.14
CA ASP A 375 20.01 48.79 6.07
C ASP A 375 19.05 49.71 6.86
N ARG A 376 17.74 49.49 6.75
CA ARG A 376 16.71 50.27 7.47
C ARG A 376 16.74 50.01 8.98
N VAL A 377 17.13 48.82 9.43
CA VAL A 377 17.28 48.46 10.86
C VAL A 377 18.56 49.06 11.41
N VAL A 378 19.70 48.83 10.77
CA VAL A 378 21.01 49.37 11.18
C VAL A 378 20.96 50.90 11.20
N GLY A 379 20.48 51.54 10.14
CA GLY A 379 20.33 53.00 10.05
C GLY A 379 19.29 53.62 11.00
N LYS A 380 18.51 52.80 11.72
CA LYS A 380 17.58 53.23 12.78
C LYS A 380 18.14 53.01 14.18
N LEU A 381 18.86 51.91 14.41
CA LEU A 381 19.30 51.46 15.73
C LEU A 381 20.76 51.82 16.04
N ILE A 382 21.64 51.78 15.05
CA ILE A 382 23.08 51.95 15.24
C ILE A 382 23.48 53.43 15.10
N THR A 383 24.36 53.90 15.98
CA THR A 383 24.79 55.30 16.04
C THR A 383 26.32 55.42 16.08
N ALA A 384 26.85 56.51 15.53
CA ALA A 384 28.28 56.75 15.44
C ALA A 384 28.91 56.94 16.84
N GLY A 385 29.56 55.89 17.35
CA GLY A 385 30.21 55.86 18.66
C GLY A 385 29.85 54.67 19.55
N MET A 386 28.93 53.79 19.12
CA MET A 386 28.71 52.47 19.73
C MET A 386 29.97 51.59 19.57
N SER A 387 30.24 50.71 20.55
CA SER A 387 31.27 49.68 20.41
C SER A 387 30.77 48.46 19.63
N ASP A 388 31.68 47.62 19.13
CA ASP A 388 31.36 46.34 18.49
C ASP A 388 30.35 45.54 19.32
N TYR A 389 30.55 45.48 20.65
CA TYR A 389 29.64 44.80 21.58
C TYR A 389 28.24 45.41 21.60
N ASP A 390 28.13 46.74 21.67
CA ASP A 390 26.83 47.42 21.71
C ASP A 390 26.06 47.22 20.40
N VAL A 391 26.77 47.26 19.27
CA VAL A 391 26.20 47.00 17.93
C VAL A 391 25.67 45.57 17.84
N VAL A 392 26.49 44.60 18.23
CA VAL A 392 26.18 43.17 18.19
C VAL A 392 24.99 42.84 19.11
N LYS A 393 24.98 43.32 20.36
CA LYS A 393 23.82 43.14 21.26
C LYS A 393 22.55 43.80 20.71
N THR A 394 22.64 45.04 20.23
CA THR A 394 21.46 45.78 19.73
C THR A 394 20.77 45.07 18.55
N LEU A 395 21.55 44.42 17.68
CA LEU A 395 21.02 43.72 16.50
C LEU A 395 20.57 42.29 16.81
N HIS A 396 21.20 41.64 17.80
CA HIS A 396 20.76 40.37 18.38
C HIS A 396 19.37 40.52 19.00
N ASP A 397 19.23 41.47 19.94
CA ASP A 397 18.01 41.72 20.69
C ASP A 397 16.87 42.17 19.77
N TYR A 398 17.19 42.93 18.72
CA TYR A 398 16.24 43.27 17.67
C TYR A 398 15.69 42.03 16.98
N LEU A 399 16.56 41.12 16.51
CA LEU A 399 16.13 39.94 15.77
C LEU A 399 15.29 39.01 16.65
N VAL A 400 15.74 38.72 17.87
CA VAL A 400 15.04 37.85 18.84
C VAL A 400 13.66 38.42 19.22
N THR A 401 13.50 39.75 19.27
CA THR A 401 12.21 40.37 19.61
C THR A 401 11.27 40.63 18.41
N HIS A 402 11.74 40.42 17.17
CA HIS A 402 10.99 40.73 15.94
C HIS A 402 10.76 39.51 15.03
N CYS A 403 11.20 38.32 15.43
CA CYS A 403 10.92 37.05 14.75
C CYS A 403 10.38 36.02 15.76
N ASP A 404 9.39 35.21 15.36
CA ASP A 404 8.92 34.04 16.10
C ASP A 404 9.48 32.74 15.47
N TYR A 405 9.84 31.75 16.29
CA TYR A 405 10.26 30.44 15.78
C TYR A 405 9.10 29.71 15.07
N ASP A 406 9.38 29.15 13.89
CA ASP A 406 8.37 28.55 13.03
C ASP A 406 8.12 27.07 13.35
N TYR A 407 7.23 26.83 14.32
CA TYR A 407 6.78 25.49 14.73
C TYR A 407 5.97 24.71 13.68
N ARG A 408 5.93 25.16 12.41
CA ARG A 408 5.44 24.32 11.31
C ARG A 408 6.39 23.15 10.98
N VAL A 409 7.61 23.16 11.53
CA VAL A 409 8.59 22.09 11.37
C VAL A 409 8.13 20.80 12.08
N ASP A 410 7.59 20.94 13.30
CA ASP A 410 7.00 19.87 14.13
C ASP A 410 5.88 19.08 13.41
N ILE A 411 5.24 19.69 12.40
CA ILE A 411 4.15 19.12 11.61
C ILE A 411 4.51 18.94 10.12
N GLY A 412 5.80 19.01 9.78
CA GLY A 412 6.31 18.69 8.43
C GLY A 412 5.93 19.67 7.31
N ASN A 413 5.38 20.85 7.62
CA ASN A 413 4.81 21.79 6.64
C ASN A 413 5.55 23.14 6.65
N MET A 414 6.88 23.07 6.56
CA MET A 414 7.78 24.23 6.67
C MET A 414 7.90 25.00 5.35
N PRO A 415 7.53 26.30 5.28
CA PRO A 415 7.78 27.10 4.09
C PRO A 415 9.29 27.36 3.89
N PHE A 416 9.79 27.21 2.66
CA PHE A 416 11.22 27.41 2.36
C PHE A 416 11.75 28.78 2.83
N VAL A 417 10.94 29.84 2.70
CA VAL A 417 11.29 31.21 3.12
C VAL A 417 11.65 31.32 4.62
N SER A 418 11.17 30.41 5.47
CA SER A 418 11.52 30.38 6.89
C SER A 418 12.96 29.94 7.16
N TYR A 419 13.65 29.33 6.18
CA TYR A 419 15.10 29.08 6.22
C TYR A 419 15.93 30.29 5.72
N GLN A 420 15.29 31.34 5.18
CA GLN A 420 15.96 32.53 4.63
C GLN A 420 15.88 33.74 5.56
N ALA A 421 16.81 34.69 5.39
CA ALA A 421 16.76 35.98 6.10
C ALA A 421 15.47 36.78 5.84
N GLU A 422 14.81 36.57 4.69
CA GLU A 422 13.50 37.15 4.38
C GLU A 422 12.38 36.61 5.30
N GLY A 423 12.46 35.36 5.76
CA GLY A 423 11.54 34.78 6.74
C GLY A 423 11.54 35.59 8.03
N ALA A 424 12.72 35.77 8.62
CA ALA A 424 12.87 36.52 9.85
C ALA A 424 12.60 38.03 9.66
N LEU A 425 13.30 38.70 8.75
CA LEU A 425 13.22 40.17 8.63
C LEU A 425 11.91 40.70 8.02
N LEU A 426 11.28 39.97 7.09
CA LEU A 426 10.11 40.46 6.35
C LEU A 426 8.81 39.71 6.65
N LYS A 427 8.86 38.47 7.19
CA LYS A 427 7.65 37.73 7.62
C LYS A 427 7.49 37.68 9.14
N GLY A 428 8.58 37.85 9.89
CA GLY A 428 8.62 37.68 11.34
C GLY A 428 8.51 36.21 11.78
N THR A 429 8.83 35.25 10.91
CA THR A 429 8.79 33.82 11.22
C THR A 429 9.92 33.06 10.52
N ALA A 430 10.73 32.32 11.27
CA ALA A 430 11.87 31.58 10.72
C ALA A 430 12.23 30.32 11.53
N VAL A 431 13.11 29.50 10.97
CA VAL A 431 13.89 28.46 11.68
C VAL A 431 15.37 28.85 11.68
N CYS A 432 16.23 28.03 12.29
CA CYS A 432 17.64 28.37 12.58
C CYS A 432 18.44 28.99 11.42
N GLY A 433 18.34 28.46 10.20
CA GLY A 433 19.01 29.04 9.02
C GLY A 433 18.55 30.46 8.69
N GLY A 434 17.26 30.76 8.88
CA GLY A 434 16.69 32.09 8.64
C GLY A 434 17.06 33.09 9.72
N TYR A 435 17.10 32.67 10.99
CA TYR A 435 17.63 33.46 12.10
C TYR A 435 19.11 33.79 11.87
N ALA A 436 19.95 32.78 11.63
CA ALA A 436 21.39 32.97 11.51
C ALA A 436 21.77 33.83 10.30
N LYS A 437 21.12 33.64 9.14
CA LYS A 437 21.39 34.48 7.96
C LYS A 437 20.84 35.90 8.10
N ALA A 438 19.71 36.10 8.77
CA ALA A 438 19.21 37.44 9.09
C ALA A 438 20.17 38.21 10.02
N TYR A 439 20.76 37.52 10.99
CA TYR A 439 21.73 38.12 11.90
C TYR A 439 23.06 38.46 11.20
N GLU A 440 23.52 37.61 10.28
CA GLU A 440 24.70 37.89 9.45
C GLU A 440 24.57 39.21 8.69
N ILE A 441 23.49 39.42 7.93
CA ILE A 441 23.33 40.65 7.12
C ILE A 441 23.07 41.91 7.96
N LEU A 442 22.47 41.79 9.14
CA LEU A 442 22.36 42.91 10.08
C LEU A 442 23.76 43.37 10.53
N LEU A 443 24.68 42.43 10.76
CA LEU A 443 26.05 42.72 11.15
C LEU A 443 26.92 43.20 9.98
N GLU A 444 26.76 42.64 8.76
CA GLU A 444 27.44 43.15 7.55
C GLU A 444 27.05 44.61 7.27
N ALA A 445 25.76 44.94 7.33
CA ALA A 445 25.26 46.30 7.16
C ALA A 445 25.76 47.26 8.26
N ALA A 446 26.02 46.74 9.48
CA ALA A 446 26.66 47.47 10.57
C ALA A 446 28.22 47.44 10.53
N HIS A 447 28.80 46.80 9.52
CA HIS A 447 30.24 46.61 9.30
C HIS A 447 30.99 45.81 10.37
N ILE A 448 30.27 44.93 11.08
CA ILE A 448 30.84 43.93 12.00
C ILE A 448 31.05 42.61 11.24
N PRO A 449 32.25 41.98 11.27
CA PRO A 449 32.45 40.67 10.66
C PRO A 449 31.60 39.59 11.33
N CYS A 450 30.78 38.91 10.54
CA CYS A 450 29.91 37.82 10.94
C CYS A 450 29.93 36.72 9.87
N GLU A 451 29.90 35.46 10.29
CA GLU A 451 29.86 34.28 9.40
C GLU A 451 28.87 33.26 9.97
N THR A 452 27.84 32.86 9.21
CA THR A 452 26.97 31.74 9.60
C THR A 452 27.71 30.42 9.43
N ILE A 453 27.70 29.59 10.47
CA ILE A 453 28.24 28.22 10.49
C ILE A 453 27.16 27.20 10.79
N THR A 454 27.41 25.94 10.41
CA THR A 454 26.55 24.80 10.75
C THR A 454 27.24 23.83 11.71
N GLY A 455 26.44 23.05 12.45
CA GLY A 455 26.89 22.02 13.38
C GLY A 455 25.70 21.37 14.10
N TYR A 456 25.87 20.90 15.34
CA TYR A 456 24.82 20.13 16.05
C TYR A 456 24.45 20.70 17.41
N ALA A 457 23.20 21.12 17.60
CA ALA A 457 22.59 21.50 18.88
C ALA A 457 21.09 21.13 18.84
N GLY A 458 20.63 20.23 19.72
CA GLY A 458 19.32 19.59 19.61
C GLY A 458 19.22 18.66 18.39
N GLY A 459 19.21 19.25 17.19
CA GLY A 459 19.42 18.60 15.89
C GLY A 459 20.75 18.96 15.24
N TYR A 460 20.81 18.93 13.90
CA TYR A 460 21.78 19.72 13.12
C TYR A 460 21.18 21.10 12.86
N HIS A 461 22.03 22.13 12.95
CA HIS A 461 21.63 23.47 13.35
C HIS A 461 22.56 24.54 12.76
N ALA A 462 22.08 25.77 12.63
CA ALA A 462 22.83 26.91 12.09
C ALA A 462 22.79 28.10 13.06
N TRP A 463 23.95 28.75 13.22
CA TRP A 463 24.16 29.92 14.10
C TRP A 463 25.41 30.70 13.61
N ASN A 464 25.83 31.76 14.30
CA ASN A 464 26.86 32.66 13.81
C ASN A 464 28.17 32.61 14.61
N LEU A 465 29.28 32.87 13.92
CA LEU A 465 30.52 33.40 14.50
C LEU A 465 30.55 34.91 14.27
N VAL A 466 30.90 35.69 15.30
CA VAL A 466 30.92 37.16 15.27
C VAL A 466 32.26 37.68 15.82
N GLN A 467 32.85 38.67 15.15
CA GLN A 467 34.06 39.33 15.63
C GLN A 467 33.73 40.58 16.46
N VAL A 468 34.20 40.63 17.71
CA VAL A 468 34.04 41.76 18.65
C VAL A 468 35.40 42.10 19.26
N ASP A 469 35.82 43.37 19.19
CA ASP A 469 37.15 43.85 19.60
C ASP A 469 38.32 43.10 18.93
N GLY A 470 38.10 42.54 17.74
CA GLY A 470 39.08 41.71 17.03
C GLY A 470 39.25 40.27 17.55
N ALA A 471 38.35 39.79 18.41
CA ALA A 471 38.25 38.39 18.82
C ALA A 471 36.92 37.76 18.34
N TRP A 472 36.94 36.48 17.97
CA TRP A 472 35.75 35.76 17.52
C TRP A 472 35.02 35.09 18.69
N TYR A 473 33.70 35.07 18.62
CA TYR A 473 32.78 34.42 19.56
C TYR A 473 31.60 33.78 18.80
N HIS A 474 30.92 32.81 19.40
CA HIS A 474 29.65 32.29 18.89
C HIS A 474 28.48 33.19 19.30
N VAL A 475 27.43 33.25 18.48
CA VAL A 475 26.11 33.79 18.83
C VAL A 475 25.04 32.90 18.19
N ASP A 476 23.97 32.59 18.92
CA ASP A 476 22.84 31.80 18.42
C ASP A 476 21.49 32.43 18.79
N THR A 477 21.04 33.33 17.92
CA THR A 477 19.74 34.02 18.00
C THR A 477 18.53 33.08 17.97
N THR A 478 18.71 31.79 17.64
CA THR A 478 17.63 30.79 17.66
C THR A 478 17.47 30.16 19.03
N TRP A 479 18.57 29.81 19.71
CA TRP A 479 18.52 29.26 21.06
C TRP A 479 18.33 30.35 22.13
N ASP A 480 18.73 31.58 21.81
CA ASP A 480 18.49 32.75 22.66
C ASP A 480 17.06 33.33 22.53
N ASP A 481 16.21 32.79 21.65
CA ASP A 481 14.77 33.08 21.57
C ASP A 481 13.98 32.31 22.65
N PRO A 482 13.20 32.98 23.54
CA PRO A 482 12.36 32.32 24.53
C PRO A 482 10.97 31.87 24.01
N THR A 483 10.63 32.16 22.76
CA THR A 483 9.53 31.56 21.97
C THR A 483 8.12 31.69 22.55
N THR A 484 7.60 32.92 22.69
CA THR A 484 6.14 33.15 22.68
C THR A 484 5.77 34.48 22.04
N ARG A 485 5.30 34.44 20.79
CA ARG A 485 4.62 35.50 20.01
C ARG A 485 4.83 36.94 20.51
N GLY A 486 6.00 37.50 20.21
CA GLY A 486 6.44 38.80 20.75
C GLY A 486 6.83 38.71 22.22
N GLY A 487 7.89 37.95 22.52
CA GLY A 487 8.39 37.74 23.87
C GLY A 487 8.94 39.02 24.52
N ASP A 488 8.60 39.24 25.79
CA ASP A 488 8.94 40.47 26.51
C ASP A 488 10.44 40.62 26.87
N TYR A 489 11.26 39.59 26.65
CA TYR A 489 12.67 39.51 27.09
C TYR A 489 13.54 38.68 26.12
N VAL A 490 14.86 38.77 26.26
CA VAL A 490 15.88 38.08 25.44
C VAL A 490 16.77 37.20 26.34
N ARG A 491 17.27 36.05 25.83
CA ARG A 491 18.29 35.24 26.52
C ARG A 491 19.70 35.57 25.98
N TYR A 492 20.73 35.19 26.75
CA TYR A 492 22.15 35.35 26.36
C TYR A 492 22.95 34.08 26.71
N ASP A 493 22.27 32.94 26.62
CA ASP A 493 22.81 31.62 26.92
C ASP A 493 23.82 31.17 25.84
N TYR A 494 23.69 31.69 24.61
CA TYR A 494 24.57 31.39 23.48
C TYR A 494 25.19 32.64 22.84
N PHE A 495 24.80 33.84 23.29
CA PHE A 495 25.39 35.12 22.93
C PHE A 495 26.85 35.30 23.41
N LEU A 496 27.74 35.55 22.45
CA LEU A 496 29.18 35.82 22.59
C LEU A 496 29.99 34.76 23.35
N LYS A 497 29.63 33.48 23.18
CA LYS A 497 30.27 32.37 23.91
C LYS A 497 31.55 31.85 23.24
N SER A 498 32.47 31.30 24.04
CA SER A 498 33.65 30.59 23.55
C SER A 498 33.32 29.17 23.07
N ASP A 499 34.24 28.57 22.28
CA ASP A 499 34.18 27.15 21.85
C ASP A 499 33.82 26.22 23.02
N LYS A 500 34.42 26.50 24.19
CA LYS A 500 34.30 25.72 25.43
C LYS A 500 32.88 25.80 26.02
N VAL A 501 32.26 26.98 26.02
CA VAL A 501 30.92 27.15 26.60
C VAL A 501 29.87 26.52 25.69
N MET A 502 30.00 26.69 24.37
CA MET A 502 29.14 26.07 23.37
C MET A 502 29.11 24.54 23.52
N VAL A 503 30.29 23.90 23.57
CA VAL A 503 30.44 22.45 23.83
C VAL A 503 29.89 22.01 25.19
N SER A 504 29.94 22.89 26.21
CA SER A 504 29.43 22.56 27.55
C SER A 504 27.91 22.61 27.67
N ARG A 505 27.20 23.24 26.72
CA ARG A 505 25.74 23.44 26.73
C ARG A 505 25.03 22.46 25.80
N SER A 506 25.27 22.54 24.49
CA SER A 506 24.56 21.72 23.50
C SER A 506 25.27 21.62 22.14
N HIS A 507 25.92 22.69 21.68
CA HIS A 507 26.56 22.80 20.36
C HIS A 507 27.84 21.99 20.22
N ARG A 508 28.00 21.28 19.10
CA ARG A 508 29.17 20.43 18.80
C ARG A 508 29.35 20.22 17.31
N ASN A 509 30.53 19.72 16.90
CA ASN A 509 30.85 19.28 15.55
C ASN A 509 30.49 20.30 14.45
N TRP A 510 31.06 21.50 14.53
CA TRP A 510 30.77 22.62 13.62
C TRP A 510 31.92 22.91 12.63
N GLU A 511 31.66 23.81 11.69
CA GLU A 511 32.64 24.27 10.70
C GLU A 511 33.76 25.12 11.34
N GLU A 512 34.99 24.60 11.36
CA GLU A 512 36.18 25.28 11.92
C GLU A 512 36.67 26.45 11.03
N LEU A 513 35.89 27.54 10.92
CA LEU A 513 36.27 28.77 10.23
C LEU A 513 37.20 29.65 11.09
N HIS A 514 36.79 29.92 12.33
CA HIS A 514 37.58 30.66 13.33
C HIS A 514 37.48 29.97 14.69
N THR A 515 38.51 30.11 15.53
CA THR A 515 38.54 29.52 16.89
C THR A 515 38.13 30.56 17.94
N CYS A 516 37.02 30.33 18.63
CA CYS A 516 36.44 31.24 19.61
C CYS A 516 37.04 31.02 21.02
N THR A 517 38.36 31.22 21.14
CA THR A 517 39.11 30.96 22.38
C THR A 517 39.00 32.04 23.46
N SER A 518 38.29 33.14 23.20
CA SER A 518 38.16 34.27 24.13
C SER A 518 37.05 34.02 25.15
N THR A 519 37.39 33.89 26.42
CA THR A 519 36.43 33.67 27.52
C THR A 519 35.89 34.98 28.11
N LYS A 520 36.00 36.11 27.41
CA LYS A 520 35.59 37.46 27.87
C LYS A 520 34.11 37.54 28.27
N TYR A 521 33.31 36.66 27.67
CA TYR A 521 31.85 36.67 27.67
C TYR A 521 31.27 35.26 27.97
N ASP A 522 32.08 34.37 28.55
CA ASP A 522 31.69 32.99 28.92
C ASP A 522 30.54 32.99 29.95
N GLU A 523 30.62 33.88 30.94
CA GLU A 523 29.58 34.10 31.95
C GLU A 523 28.33 34.72 31.30
N ASP A 524 27.14 34.45 31.83
CA ASP A 524 25.88 34.81 31.16
C ASP A 524 25.57 36.30 31.26
N LEU A 525 25.57 36.97 30.10
CA LEU A 525 25.52 38.43 29.95
C LEU A 525 24.09 38.98 30.01
N MET A 526 23.33 38.56 31.00
CA MET A 526 22.08 39.25 31.31
C MET A 526 22.42 40.64 31.85
N ASP A 527 21.93 41.71 31.21
CA ASP A 527 21.81 42.98 31.92
C ASP A 527 20.69 42.88 32.96
N SER A 528 20.69 43.80 33.93
CA SER A 528 19.77 43.73 35.09
C SER A 528 18.30 43.63 34.70
N THR A 529 17.91 44.14 33.53
CA THR A 529 16.52 44.14 33.05
C THR A 529 16.09 42.75 32.61
N ASP A 530 16.93 42.06 31.84
CA ASP A 530 16.67 40.68 31.41
C ASP A 530 16.84 39.70 32.59
N GLN A 531 17.74 40.02 33.55
CA GLN A 531 17.86 39.31 34.83
C GLN A 531 16.56 39.39 35.66
N ASP A 532 16.03 40.60 35.88
CA ASP A 532 14.76 40.83 36.59
C ASP A 532 13.59 40.06 35.91
N MET A 533 13.57 40.00 34.58
CA MET A 533 12.54 39.28 33.82
C MET A 533 12.69 37.76 33.89
N ALA A 534 13.92 37.22 33.86
CA ALA A 534 14.16 35.80 34.06
C ALA A 534 13.85 35.36 35.50
N GLU A 535 14.18 36.17 36.52
CA GLU A 535 13.83 35.90 37.92
C GLU A 535 12.31 35.88 38.13
N GLU A 536 11.56 36.88 37.62
CA GLU A 536 10.09 36.87 37.70
C GLU A 536 9.50 35.67 36.93
N ARG A 537 10.07 35.30 35.80
CA ARG A 537 9.60 34.15 34.99
C ARG A 537 9.84 32.82 35.69
N GLN A 538 11.03 32.59 36.26
CA GLN A 538 11.30 31.40 37.08
C GLN A 538 10.35 31.34 38.27
N LYS A 539 10.08 32.47 38.92
CA LYS A 539 9.10 32.59 40.00
C LYS A 539 7.66 32.25 39.58
N GLN A 540 7.26 32.46 38.32
CA GLN A 540 5.98 31.96 37.80
C GLN A 540 6.00 30.43 37.59
N VAL A 541 7.09 29.89 37.02
CA VAL A 541 7.28 28.43 36.84
C VAL A 541 7.26 27.70 38.20
N ASP A 542 8.02 28.21 39.17
CA ASP A 542 8.07 27.70 40.56
C ASP A 542 6.70 27.75 41.23
N ALA A 543 5.91 28.81 41.01
CA ALA A 543 4.57 28.94 41.57
C ALA A 543 3.58 27.92 40.96
N ILE A 544 3.71 27.60 39.67
CA ILE A 544 2.90 26.54 39.02
C ILE A 544 3.37 25.15 39.50
N LEU A 545 4.68 24.90 39.59
CA LEU A 545 5.23 23.67 40.16
C LEU A 545 4.78 23.44 41.61
N ALA A 546 4.78 24.50 42.43
CA ALA A 546 4.24 24.46 43.80
C ALA A 546 2.73 24.17 43.85
N ALA A 547 1.97 24.55 42.82
CA ALA A 547 0.56 24.19 42.67
C ALA A 547 0.35 22.75 42.16
N CYS A 548 1.29 22.19 41.39
CA CYS A 548 1.32 20.78 41.00
C CYS A 548 1.76 19.84 42.13
N ALA A 549 2.65 20.29 43.02
CA ALA A 549 3.28 19.49 44.07
C ALA A 549 2.30 18.67 44.97
N PRO A 550 1.10 19.16 45.37
CA PRO A 550 0.15 18.37 46.14
C PRO A 550 -0.42 17.16 45.40
N ALA A 551 -0.52 17.22 44.07
CA ALA A 551 -0.91 16.07 43.25
C ALA A 551 0.29 15.12 43.05
N LEU A 552 1.47 15.67 42.77
CA LEU A 552 2.71 14.91 42.57
C LEU A 552 3.10 14.09 43.81
N ALA A 553 2.90 14.63 45.01
CA ALA A 553 3.08 13.89 46.27
C ALA A 553 2.10 12.71 46.45
N GLY A 554 1.06 12.61 45.62
CA GLY A 554 0.09 11.52 45.58
C GLY A 554 0.29 10.52 44.44
N VAL A 555 1.36 10.64 43.63
CA VAL A 555 1.64 9.74 42.51
C VAL A 555 1.88 8.31 43.03
N PRO A 556 1.07 7.30 42.64
CA PRO A 556 1.26 5.95 43.11
C PRO A 556 2.52 5.32 42.50
N THR A 557 3.37 4.72 43.33
CA THR A 557 4.47 3.86 42.86
C THR A 557 4.06 2.40 43.01
N TRP A 558 4.41 1.57 42.03
CA TRP A 558 4.07 0.14 42.00
C TRP A 558 5.32 -0.70 41.72
N THR A 559 5.43 -1.84 42.39
CA THR A 559 6.40 -2.88 42.00
C THR A 559 5.89 -3.67 40.79
N GLN A 560 6.80 -4.34 40.07
CA GLN A 560 6.42 -5.20 38.93
C GLN A 560 5.35 -6.25 39.32
N ALA A 561 5.42 -6.79 40.53
CA ALA A 561 4.45 -7.78 41.01
C ALA A 561 3.05 -7.19 41.26
N GLU A 562 2.95 -5.90 41.60
CA GLU A 562 1.67 -5.20 41.76
C GLU A 562 1.08 -4.80 40.40
N LEU A 563 1.92 -4.35 39.46
CA LEU A 563 1.53 -4.13 38.06
C LEU A 563 1.01 -5.44 37.42
N GLN A 564 1.71 -6.55 37.65
CA GLN A 564 1.30 -7.89 37.19
C GLN A 564 0.03 -8.42 37.89
N ALA A 565 -0.37 -7.86 39.03
CA ALA A 565 -1.59 -8.24 39.75
C ALA A 565 -2.84 -7.47 39.29
N PHE A 566 -2.70 -6.38 38.55
CA PHE A 566 -3.83 -5.61 38.01
C PHE A 566 -4.51 -6.32 36.83
N THR A 567 -5.82 -6.10 36.64
CA THR A 567 -6.51 -6.46 35.39
C THR A 567 -6.13 -5.50 34.27
N ASP A 568 -6.38 -5.87 33.00
CA ASP A 568 -6.04 -5.00 31.86
C ASP A 568 -6.86 -3.69 31.85
N GLU A 569 -8.12 -3.76 32.32
CA GLU A 569 -8.98 -2.61 32.63
C GLU A 569 -8.31 -1.71 33.69
N GLN A 570 -7.84 -2.29 34.81
CA GLN A 570 -7.14 -1.54 35.85
C GLN A 570 -5.82 -0.92 35.36
N LEU A 571 -5.08 -1.58 34.48
CA LEU A 571 -3.90 -0.99 33.83
C LEU A 571 -4.30 0.17 32.90
N SER A 572 -5.38 0.02 32.14
CA SER A 572 -5.90 1.10 31.26
C SER A 572 -6.29 2.34 32.07
N ASP A 573 -7.01 2.18 33.17
CA ASP A 573 -7.39 3.26 34.10
C ASP A 573 -6.17 3.97 34.74
N ARG A 574 -5.01 3.32 34.77
CA ARG A 574 -3.76 3.79 35.40
C ARG A 574 -2.74 4.31 34.40
N LEU A 575 -3.01 4.23 33.10
CA LEU A 575 -2.06 4.62 32.05
C LEU A 575 -1.76 6.13 32.04
N TYR A 576 -2.66 6.95 32.58
CA TYR A 576 -2.50 8.40 32.66
C TYR A 576 -2.67 8.90 34.10
N PHE A 577 -1.91 9.94 34.44
CA PHE A 577 -1.99 10.66 35.71
C PHE A 577 -2.29 12.14 35.45
N THR A 578 -3.38 12.65 36.03
CA THR A 578 -3.90 13.99 35.74
C THR A 578 -3.74 14.93 36.94
N ILE A 579 -3.23 16.14 36.70
CA ILE A 579 -3.10 17.22 37.68
C ILE A 579 -4.12 18.31 37.35
N ASP A 580 -5.21 18.38 38.12
CA ASP A 580 -6.24 19.44 38.03
C ASP A 580 -5.75 20.75 38.67
N LEU A 581 -5.53 21.78 37.85
CA LEU A 581 -5.16 23.14 38.28
C LEU A 581 -6.33 24.12 38.26
N SER A 582 -7.56 23.70 37.91
CA SER A 582 -8.75 24.58 37.77
C SER A 582 -9.11 25.40 39.01
N LYS A 583 -8.60 25.00 40.19
CA LYS A 583 -8.87 25.64 41.49
C LYS A 583 -7.69 26.42 42.06
N THR A 584 -6.58 26.53 41.32
CA THR A 584 -5.31 27.12 41.79
C THR A 584 -5.26 28.64 41.66
N GLY A 585 -6.13 29.23 40.82
CA GLY A 585 -6.20 30.68 40.59
C GLY A 585 -5.37 31.18 39.40
N PHE A 586 -4.53 30.32 38.79
CA PHE A 586 -3.92 30.62 37.49
C PHE A 586 -4.97 30.65 36.39
N ASP A 587 -4.79 31.53 35.39
CA ASP A 587 -5.58 31.56 34.17
C ASP A 587 -5.00 30.66 33.07
N SER A 588 -5.80 30.38 32.04
CA SER A 588 -5.44 29.49 30.93
C SER A 588 -4.23 29.97 30.14
N ASN A 589 -3.99 31.27 30.05
CA ASN A 589 -2.91 31.84 29.25
C ASN A 589 -1.59 31.78 30.02
N THR A 590 -1.61 32.08 31.32
CA THR A 590 -0.45 31.89 32.21
C THR A 590 0.00 30.42 32.25
N LEU A 591 -0.93 29.47 32.42
CA LEU A 591 -0.60 28.04 32.34
C LEU A 591 -0.08 27.65 30.94
N SER A 592 -0.66 28.20 29.86
CA SER A 592 -0.20 27.92 28.49
C SER A 592 1.19 28.50 28.18
N LYS A 593 1.54 29.68 28.73
CA LYS A 593 2.84 30.35 28.53
C LYS A 593 3.99 29.57 29.14
N TYR A 594 3.76 28.91 30.29
CA TYR A 594 4.80 28.17 31.04
C TYR A 594 4.65 26.64 30.99
N ARG A 595 3.73 26.12 30.17
CA ARG A 595 3.36 24.68 30.11
C ARG A 595 4.55 23.73 29.95
N GLN A 596 5.53 24.11 29.12
CA GLN A 596 6.60 23.21 28.67
C GLN A 596 7.60 22.96 29.81
N GLU A 597 8.20 24.03 30.33
CA GLU A 597 9.16 23.95 31.43
C GLU A 597 8.56 23.34 32.71
N VAL A 598 7.26 23.56 32.97
CA VAL A 598 6.55 22.90 34.06
C VAL A 598 6.43 21.39 33.82
N MET A 599 6.13 20.92 32.60
CA MET A 599 6.13 19.50 32.28
C MET A 599 7.54 18.88 32.37
N ASP A 600 8.54 19.54 31.80
CA ASP A 600 9.91 19.03 31.73
C ASP A 600 10.53 18.94 33.13
N ALA A 601 10.31 19.94 33.98
CA ALA A 601 10.70 19.91 35.39
C ALA A 601 9.96 18.82 36.19
N ILE A 602 8.70 18.51 35.85
CA ILE A 602 7.97 17.39 36.47
C ILE A 602 8.52 16.04 36.03
N ILE A 603 8.73 15.83 34.73
CA ILE A 603 9.26 14.57 34.18
C ILE A 603 10.69 14.30 34.69
N ALA A 604 11.53 15.33 34.80
CA ALA A 604 12.87 15.23 35.39
C ALA A 604 12.86 14.81 36.88
N GLN A 605 11.76 15.05 37.60
CA GLN A 605 11.58 14.64 39.01
C GLN A 605 10.80 13.31 39.16
N HIS A 606 9.99 12.95 38.16
CA HIS A 606 9.10 11.78 38.15
C HIS A 606 9.37 10.88 36.92
N PRO A 607 10.44 10.05 36.95
CA PRO A 607 10.82 9.17 35.83
C PRO A 607 9.81 8.05 35.54
N GLU A 608 8.76 7.90 36.34
CA GLU A 608 7.58 7.09 36.02
C GLU A 608 6.70 7.69 34.90
N PHE A 609 6.90 8.96 34.55
CA PHE A 609 6.22 9.62 33.41
C PHE A 609 7.08 9.59 32.14
N ALA A 610 6.44 9.27 31.00
CA ALA A 610 7.09 9.24 29.69
C ALA A 610 7.02 10.60 28.97
N TYR A 611 5.88 11.29 29.06
CA TYR A 611 5.63 12.62 28.50
C TYR A 611 4.34 13.21 29.11
N GLY A 612 4.16 14.52 28.95
CA GLY A 612 3.00 15.28 29.43
C GLY A 612 2.17 15.91 28.30
N SER A 613 0.97 16.38 28.64
CA SER A 613 0.11 17.21 27.80
C SER A 613 -0.70 18.18 28.66
N PHE A 614 -1.21 19.27 28.06
CA PHE A 614 -2.00 20.30 28.77
C PHE A 614 -3.33 20.56 28.07
N SER A 615 -4.42 20.61 28.84
CA SER A 615 -5.73 21.02 28.34
C SER A 615 -6.14 22.36 28.94
N ALA A 616 -6.00 23.44 28.17
CA ALA A 616 -6.42 24.78 28.56
C ALA A 616 -7.93 24.90 28.88
N GLN A 617 -8.76 24.02 28.30
CA GLN A 617 -10.21 23.97 28.58
C GLN A 617 -10.54 23.32 29.93
N LYS A 618 -9.79 22.28 30.32
CA LYS A 618 -9.97 21.57 31.59
C LYS A 618 -9.10 22.14 32.72
N MET A 619 -8.13 23.00 32.37
CA MET A 619 -7.08 23.50 33.27
C MET A 619 -6.30 22.36 33.94
N GLN A 620 -5.91 21.34 33.17
CA GLN A 620 -5.22 20.15 33.68
C GLN A 620 -3.95 19.82 32.89
N PHE A 621 -2.91 19.35 33.59
CA PHE A 621 -1.82 18.58 32.99
C PHE A 621 -2.13 17.08 33.04
N GLU A 622 -1.65 16.31 32.09
CA GLU A 622 -1.88 14.86 31.99
C GLU A 622 -0.64 14.14 31.48
N PHE A 623 -0.10 13.21 32.29
CA PHE A 623 1.16 12.52 32.07
C PHE A 623 0.95 11.03 31.83
N ARG A 624 1.64 10.44 30.85
CA ARG A 624 1.56 9.00 30.55
C ARG A 624 2.52 8.19 31.43
N ARG A 625 2.03 7.12 32.04
CA ARG A 625 2.79 6.21 32.91
C ARG A 625 3.61 5.19 32.12
N ALA A 626 4.93 5.30 32.21
CA ALA A 626 5.88 4.43 31.52
C ALA A 626 5.87 3.00 32.06
N ASP A 627 5.75 2.84 33.37
CA ASP A 627 5.71 1.56 34.08
C ASP A 627 4.45 0.74 33.76
N VAL A 628 3.29 1.40 33.76
CA VAL A 628 2.00 0.79 33.36
C VAL A 628 2.02 0.40 31.88
N ALA A 629 2.57 1.25 31.01
CA ALA A 629 2.69 0.96 29.58
C ALA A 629 3.60 -0.25 29.30
N ALA A 630 4.69 -0.42 30.07
CA ALA A 630 5.60 -1.55 29.93
C ALA A 630 4.96 -2.89 30.33
N GLU A 631 4.18 -2.93 31.41
CA GLU A 631 3.43 -4.14 31.80
C GLU A 631 2.34 -4.49 30.76
N GLN A 632 1.61 -3.50 30.24
CA GLN A 632 0.67 -3.73 29.14
C GLN A 632 1.34 -4.29 27.89
N GLN A 633 2.58 -3.85 27.58
CA GLN A 633 3.33 -4.39 26.44
C GLN A 633 3.75 -5.85 26.68
N ARG A 634 4.31 -6.16 27.86
CA ARG A 634 4.70 -7.53 28.23
C ARG A 634 3.57 -8.54 28.05
N ARG A 635 2.33 -8.16 28.43
CA ARG A 635 1.13 -9.02 28.25
C ARG A 635 0.80 -9.26 26.77
N ARG A 636 0.92 -8.24 25.92
CA ARG A 636 0.73 -8.38 24.46
C ARG A 636 1.79 -9.29 23.85
N ASP A 637 3.06 -9.15 24.27
CA ASP A 637 4.17 -9.97 23.78
C ASP A 637 4.01 -11.45 24.18
N GLU A 638 3.59 -11.73 25.41
CA GLU A 638 3.32 -13.10 25.89
C GLU A 638 2.11 -13.73 25.19
N ALA A 639 0.99 -13.02 25.07
CA ALA A 639 -0.19 -13.52 24.37
C ALA A 639 0.10 -13.78 22.87
N LYS A 640 0.91 -12.92 22.24
CA LYS A 640 1.40 -13.13 20.87
C LYS A 640 2.28 -14.38 20.77
N ALA A 641 3.20 -14.60 21.71
CA ALA A 641 4.06 -15.80 21.71
C ALA A 641 3.24 -17.10 21.90
N GLU A 642 2.22 -17.10 22.75
CA GLU A 642 1.29 -18.23 22.88
C GLU A 642 0.51 -18.48 21.58
N GLN A 643 0.03 -17.42 20.92
CA GLN A 643 -0.66 -17.50 19.63
C GLN A 643 0.24 -18.02 18.50
N GLU A 644 1.49 -17.56 18.42
CA GLU A 644 2.49 -18.04 17.45
C GLU A 644 2.83 -19.52 17.67
N GLN A 645 2.94 -19.96 18.94
CA GLN A 645 3.13 -21.37 19.28
C GLN A 645 1.92 -22.22 18.87
N GLN A 646 0.69 -21.75 19.11
CA GLN A 646 -0.52 -22.46 18.68
C GLN A 646 -0.65 -22.50 17.15
N GLN A 647 -0.35 -21.40 16.44
CA GLN A 647 -0.34 -21.39 14.97
C GLN A 647 0.68 -22.39 14.41
N THR A 648 1.88 -22.46 15.01
CA THR A 648 2.92 -23.42 14.61
C THR A 648 2.45 -24.88 14.79
N GLN A 649 1.75 -25.18 15.89
CA GLN A 649 1.18 -26.50 16.14
C GLN A 649 0.02 -26.83 15.19
N ASP A 650 -0.86 -25.85 14.92
CA ASP A 650 -1.98 -25.99 13.99
C ASP A 650 -1.49 -26.22 12.55
N GLU A 651 -0.46 -25.50 12.08
CA GLU A 651 0.15 -25.70 10.77
C GLU A 651 0.86 -27.06 10.64
N ALA A 652 1.47 -27.56 11.72
CA ALA A 652 2.07 -28.89 11.75
C ALA A 652 0.99 -29.99 11.63
N THR A 653 -0.07 -29.93 12.45
CA THR A 653 -1.20 -30.87 12.38
C THR A 653 -1.95 -30.78 11.06
N ALA A 654 -2.11 -29.58 10.50
CA ALA A 654 -2.69 -29.36 9.18
C ALA A 654 -1.95 -30.16 8.08
N ARG A 655 -0.63 -29.98 7.97
CA ARG A 655 0.18 -30.65 6.95
C ARG A 655 0.36 -32.15 7.20
N ALA A 656 0.44 -32.59 8.46
CA ALA A 656 0.71 -33.98 8.80
C ALA A 656 -0.54 -34.89 8.77
N GLU A 657 -1.72 -34.37 9.10
CA GLU A 657 -2.94 -35.18 9.29
C GLU A 657 -4.09 -34.73 8.39
N ILE A 658 -4.43 -33.44 8.39
CA ILE A 658 -5.68 -32.96 7.80
C ILE A 658 -5.60 -32.89 6.27
N VAL A 659 -4.48 -32.44 5.71
CA VAL A 659 -4.27 -32.37 4.25
C VAL A 659 -4.44 -33.75 3.60
N PRO A 660 -3.78 -34.85 4.05
CA PRO A 660 -4.02 -36.19 3.51
C PRO A 660 -5.48 -36.68 3.58
N ILE A 661 -6.24 -36.29 4.61
CA ILE A 661 -7.67 -36.61 4.73
C ILE A 661 -8.48 -35.88 3.64
N LEU A 662 -8.20 -34.60 3.42
CA LEU A 662 -8.90 -33.76 2.44
C LEU A 662 -8.52 -34.13 1.00
N GLU A 663 -7.25 -34.41 0.71
CA GLU A 663 -6.78 -34.91 -0.58
C GLU A 663 -7.50 -36.20 -0.96
N LYS A 664 -7.54 -37.18 -0.05
CA LYS A 664 -8.31 -38.40 -0.25
C LYS A 664 -9.80 -38.12 -0.43
N ALA A 665 -10.38 -37.22 0.38
CA ALA A 665 -11.80 -36.91 0.29
C ALA A 665 -12.22 -36.25 -1.04
N ILE A 666 -11.30 -35.57 -1.74
CA ILE A 666 -11.47 -35.05 -3.11
C ILE A 666 -11.30 -36.17 -4.15
N ALA A 667 -10.28 -37.02 -3.99
CA ALA A 667 -10.01 -38.13 -4.92
C ALA A 667 -11.14 -39.17 -4.91
N ASP A 668 -11.75 -39.42 -3.75
CA ASP A 668 -12.93 -40.26 -3.53
C ASP A 668 -14.27 -39.49 -3.78
N MET A 669 -14.30 -38.50 -4.70
CA MET A 669 -15.55 -37.82 -5.10
C MET A 669 -16.18 -38.45 -6.35
N ASP A 670 -17.48 -38.71 -6.22
CA ASP A 670 -18.45 -39.23 -7.20
C ASP A 670 -19.51 -38.17 -7.56
N CYS A 671 -19.23 -36.92 -7.23
CA CYS A 671 -20.13 -35.76 -7.26
C CYS A 671 -19.31 -34.48 -7.46
N TYR A 672 -19.95 -33.38 -7.88
CA TYR A 672 -19.22 -32.14 -8.16
C TYR A 672 -18.91 -31.34 -6.90
N THR A 673 -19.76 -31.39 -5.88
CA THR A 673 -19.54 -30.78 -4.57
C THR A 673 -19.78 -31.73 -3.41
N LYS A 674 -19.02 -31.56 -2.32
CA LYS A 674 -19.09 -32.39 -1.11
C LYS A 674 -18.79 -31.51 0.11
N THR A 675 -19.28 -31.87 1.29
CA THR A 675 -18.86 -31.24 2.55
C THR A 675 -18.34 -32.31 3.49
N VAL A 676 -17.19 -32.05 4.11
CA VAL A 676 -16.50 -32.94 5.06
C VAL A 676 -16.41 -32.22 6.40
N THR A 677 -16.79 -32.90 7.50
CA THR A 677 -16.68 -32.33 8.85
C THR A 677 -15.50 -32.97 9.57
N LEU A 678 -14.54 -32.15 10.00
CA LEU A 678 -13.28 -32.59 10.62
C LEU A 678 -13.39 -32.50 12.15
N THR A 679 -13.86 -33.57 12.77
CA THR A 679 -14.00 -33.66 14.25
C THR A 679 -12.67 -34.03 14.91
N GLY A 680 -12.32 -33.34 16.00
CA GLY A 680 -11.11 -33.61 16.78
C GLY A 680 -9.93 -32.69 16.48
N TYR A 681 -10.08 -31.77 15.51
CA TYR A 681 -9.09 -30.77 15.13
C TYR A 681 -9.50 -29.37 15.60
N THR A 682 -8.52 -28.46 15.74
CA THR A 682 -8.77 -27.04 15.97
C THR A 682 -9.29 -26.36 14.70
N ASP A 683 -10.12 -25.34 14.85
CA ASP A 683 -10.56 -24.50 13.71
C ASP A 683 -9.34 -23.85 13.00
N GLY A 684 -8.24 -23.59 13.74
CA GLY A 684 -6.99 -23.08 13.17
C GLY A 684 -6.25 -24.11 12.31
N ALA A 685 -6.12 -25.36 12.75
CA ALA A 685 -5.53 -26.44 11.94
C ALA A 685 -6.38 -26.73 10.69
N VAL A 686 -7.71 -26.72 10.81
CA VAL A 686 -8.62 -26.87 9.65
C VAL A 686 -8.43 -25.72 8.65
N LYS A 687 -8.37 -24.46 9.12
CA LYS A 687 -8.08 -23.29 8.27
C LYS A 687 -6.70 -23.37 7.63
N ALA A 688 -5.67 -23.80 8.35
CA ALA A 688 -4.32 -23.97 7.83
C ALA A 688 -4.24 -25.07 6.76
N ALA A 689 -4.96 -26.18 6.92
CA ALA A 689 -5.02 -27.24 5.92
C ALA A 689 -5.72 -26.79 4.63
N VAL A 690 -6.86 -26.10 4.77
CA VAL A 690 -7.57 -25.47 3.64
C VAL A 690 -6.68 -24.43 2.96
N LYS A 691 -5.95 -23.60 3.72
CA LYS A 691 -4.98 -22.63 3.18
C LYS A 691 -3.94 -23.33 2.31
N VAL A 692 -3.24 -24.34 2.84
CA VAL A 692 -2.22 -25.11 2.12
C VAL A 692 -2.78 -25.68 0.82
N MET A 693 -3.94 -26.33 0.85
CA MET A 693 -4.60 -26.87 -0.35
C MET A 693 -5.25 -25.82 -1.26
N SER A 694 -5.09 -24.52 -0.94
CA SER A 694 -5.51 -23.38 -1.77
C SER A 694 -4.35 -22.46 -2.17
N GLU A 695 -3.10 -22.88 -1.90
CA GLU A 695 -1.91 -22.21 -2.42
C GLU A 695 -1.87 -22.36 -3.96
N SER A 696 -1.44 -21.31 -4.67
CA SER A 696 -1.44 -21.31 -6.13
C SER A 696 -0.45 -22.36 -6.67
N GLY A 697 -0.93 -23.24 -7.54
CA GLY A 697 -0.15 -24.39 -8.03
C GLY A 697 -0.09 -25.60 -7.09
N TYR A 698 -0.81 -25.59 -5.95
CA TYR A 698 -0.94 -26.81 -5.13
C TYR A 698 -1.52 -27.95 -5.97
N SER A 699 -0.87 -29.11 -5.92
CA SER A 699 -1.31 -30.29 -6.66
C SER A 699 -0.97 -31.60 -5.96
N PHE A 700 -1.87 -32.57 -6.07
CA PHE A 700 -1.78 -33.90 -5.44
C PHE A 700 -2.50 -34.93 -6.32
N GLY A 701 -1.97 -36.14 -6.48
CA GLY A 701 -2.66 -37.21 -7.25
C GLY A 701 -3.05 -36.85 -8.70
N GLY A 702 -2.45 -35.80 -9.27
CA GLY A 702 -2.83 -35.23 -10.57
C GLY A 702 -4.02 -34.26 -10.54
N TYR A 703 -4.53 -33.88 -9.36
CA TYR A 703 -5.43 -32.74 -9.15
C TYR A 703 -4.63 -31.46 -8.91
N THR A 704 -5.06 -30.35 -9.49
CA THR A 704 -4.47 -28.99 -9.35
C THR A 704 -5.52 -28.02 -8.79
N TYR A 705 -5.12 -27.16 -7.85
CA TYR A 705 -6.03 -26.16 -7.26
C TYR A 705 -6.52 -25.17 -8.31
N ARG A 706 -7.79 -24.75 -8.18
CA ARG A 706 -8.61 -23.96 -9.12
C ARG A 706 -8.94 -24.65 -10.44
N ASP A 707 -8.03 -25.42 -11.04
CA ASP A 707 -8.29 -26.08 -12.33
C ASP A 707 -9.13 -27.34 -12.15
N ASP A 708 -8.63 -28.30 -11.37
CA ASP A 708 -9.29 -29.59 -11.13
C ASP A 708 -10.22 -29.57 -9.90
N TYR A 709 -9.94 -28.75 -8.89
CA TYR A 709 -10.73 -28.67 -7.67
C TYR A 709 -10.73 -27.27 -7.02
N THR A 710 -11.71 -27.02 -6.14
CA THR A 710 -11.65 -25.90 -5.18
C THR A 710 -12.05 -26.37 -3.78
N ILE A 711 -11.55 -25.66 -2.78
CA ILE A 711 -11.71 -25.97 -1.36
C ILE A 711 -11.98 -24.70 -0.56
N SER A 712 -12.86 -24.77 0.45
CA SER A 712 -13.14 -23.65 1.36
C SER A 712 -13.58 -24.12 2.73
N VAL A 713 -13.26 -23.35 3.77
CA VAL A 713 -13.68 -23.62 5.16
C VAL A 713 -15.10 -23.07 5.42
N LYS A 714 -15.84 -23.76 6.28
CA LYS A 714 -17.15 -23.36 6.83
C LYS A 714 -17.04 -23.32 8.36
N SER A 715 -18.07 -22.81 9.04
CA SER A 715 -18.12 -22.79 10.50
C SER A 715 -18.12 -24.21 11.11
N GLY A 716 -17.47 -24.37 12.27
CA GLY A 716 -17.50 -25.60 13.06
C GLY A 716 -16.74 -26.78 12.44
N GLY A 717 -15.49 -26.56 12.00
CA GLY A 717 -14.64 -27.62 11.42
C GLY A 717 -15.12 -28.24 10.10
N ALA A 718 -16.13 -27.66 9.45
CA ALA A 718 -16.62 -28.15 8.16
C ALA A 718 -15.82 -27.56 6.98
N VAL A 719 -15.62 -28.36 5.93
CA VAL A 719 -14.87 -28.00 4.72
C VAL A 719 -15.71 -28.33 3.49
N SER A 720 -15.90 -27.36 2.60
CA SER A 720 -16.51 -27.54 1.29
C SER A 720 -15.45 -27.96 0.27
N LEU A 721 -15.75 -29.00 -0.49
CA LEU A 721 -14.94 -29.50 -1.60
C LEU A 721 -15.73 -29.36 -2.90
N THR A 722 -15.03 -29.05 -3.99
CA THR A 722 -15.56 -29.06 -5.36
C THR A 722 -14.60 -29.82 -6.26
N ASN A 723 -15.06 -30.84 -6.99
CA ASN A 723 -14.25 -31.62 -7.93
C ASN A 723 -14.69 -31.35 -9.37
N LYS A 724 -14.01 -30.40 -10.03
CA LYS A 724 -14.23 -30.02 -11.43
C LYS A 724 -13.77 -31.11 -12.38
N LYS A 725 -12.66 -31.79 -12.06
CA LYS A 725 -12.06 -32.84 -12.89
C LYS A 725 -12.96 -34.04 -13.06
N TRP A 726 -13.55 -34.53 -11.96
CA TRP A 726 -14.57 -35.58 -11.98
C TRP A 726 -15.76 -35.15 -12.84
N ALA A 727 -16.26 -33.93 -12.67
CA ALA A 727 -17.40 -33.42 -13.43
C ALA A 727 -17.10 -33.26 -14.94
N ALA A 728 -15.86 -32.93 -15.31
CA ALA A 728 -15.40 -32.92 -16.69
C ALA A 728 -15.32 -34.34 -17.27
N ALA A 729 -14.79 -35.30 -16.51
CA ALA A 729 -14.72 -36.71 -16.91
C ALA A 729 -16.11 -37.35 -17.06
N GLU A 730 -17.04 -37.08 -16.15
CA GLU A 730 -18.42 -37.58 -16.22
C GLU A 730 -19.18 -36.95 -17.40
N LYS A 731 -18.97 -35.66 -17.69
CA LYS A 731 -19.45 -35.05 -18.94
C LYS A 731 -18.86 -35.74 -20.17
N GLN A 732 -17.54 -35.98 -20.20
CA GLN A 732 -16.88 -36.60 -21.34
C GLN A 732 -17.41 -38.02 -21.58
N ARG A 733 -17.61 -38.82 -20.53
CA ARG A 733 -18.19 -40.17 -20.64
C ARG A 733 -19.55 -40.17 -21.35
N TYR A 734 -20.39 -39.15 -21.14
CA TYR A 734 -21.65 -39.00 -21.88
C TYR A 734 -21.45 -38.47 -23.31
N LEU A 735 -20.44 -37.64 -23.56
CA LEU A 735 -20.10 -37.18 -24.90
C LEU A 735 -19.58 -38.33 -25.77
N ASP A 736 -18.71 -39.19 -25.22
CA ASP A 736 -18.18 -40.39 -25.89
C ASP A 736 -19.32 -41.36 -26.32
N GLN A 737 -20.36 -41.51 -25.48
CA GLN A 737 -21.56 -42.29 -25.80
C GLN A 737 -22.40 -41.64 -26.91
N ILE A 738 -22.52 -40.31 -26.90
CA ILE A 738 -23.27 -39.57 -27.93
C ILE A 738 -22.56 -39.66 -29.28
N ASP A 739 -21.26 -39.40 -29.30
CA ASP A 739 -20.44 -39.41 -30.51
C ASP A 739 -20.40 -40.81 -31.15
N ALA A 740 -20.23 -41.86 -30.35
CA ALA A 740 -20.25 -43.25 -30.85
C ALA A 740 -21.60 -43.64 -31.46
N ALA A 741 -22.72 -43.17 -30.90
CA ALA A 741 -24.06 -43.43 -31.43
C ALA A 741 -24.37 -42.57 -32.69
N ILE A 742 -23.83 -41.35 -32.78
CA ILE A 742 -23.87 -40.54 -34.01
C ILE A 742 -23.07 -41.22 -35.14
N ASP A 743 -21.87 -41.73 -34.83
CA ASP A 743 -21.05 -42.49 -35.77
C ASP A 743 -21.69 -43.83 -36.19
N ALA A 744 -22.54 -44.40 -35.34
CA ALA A 744 -23.36 -45.58 -35.66
C ALA A 744 -24.65 -45.25 -36.47
N GLY A 745 -24.99 -43.96 -36.64
CA GLY A 745 -26.19 -43.53 -37.36
C GLY A 745 -27.49 -43.58 -36.55
N GLU A 746 -27.42 -43.62 -35.22
CA GLU A 746 -28.61 -43.69 -34.35
C GLU A 746 -29.46 -42.41 -34.43
N LEU A 747 -30.79 -42.55 -34.35
CA LEU A 747 -31.77 -41.45 -34.40
C LEU A 747 -32.31 -41.06 -33.00
N GLU A 748 -32.25 -41.98 -32.03
CA GLU A 748 -32.61 -41.76 -30.62
C GLU A 748 -31.61 -42.47 -29.70
N ILE A 749 -30.91 -41.70 -28.86
CA ILE A 749 -29.95 -42.22 -27.87
C ILE A 749 -30.58 -42.15 -26.48
N LEU A 750 -30.52 -43.24 -25.72
CA LEU A 750 -31.02 -43.32 -24.34
C LEU A 750 -29.87 -43.42 -23.32
N LEU A 751 -29.41 -42.26 -22.87
CA LEU A 751 -28.36 -42.18 -21.86
C LEU A 751 -28.94 -42.47 -20.48
N GLN A 752 -28.30 -43.40 -19.76
CA GLN A 752 -28.66 -43.76 -18.38
C GLN A 752 -27.92 -42.83 -17.40
N PRO A 753 -28.61 -41.91 -16.69
CA PRO A 753 -27.92 -40.89 -15.90
C PRO A 753 -27.60 -41.38 -14.48
N THR A 754 -26.36 -41.19 -14.04
CA THR A 754 -25.91 -41.55 -12.68
C THR A 754 -26.64 -40.70 -11.62
N HIS A 755 -26.84 -41.24 -10.41
CA HIS A 755 -27.32 -40.47 -9.27
C HIS A 755 -26.14 -39.73 -8.59
N TYR A 756 -26.22 -38.41 -8.49
CA TYR A 756 -25.19 -37.59 -7.85
C TYR A 756 -25.66 -37.03 -6.51
N ALA A 757 -24.84 -37.22 -5.47
CA ALA A 757 -25.17 -36.81 -4.10
C ALA A 757 -25.42 -35.30 -3.94
N ASP A 758 -24.86 -34.46 -4.80
CA ASP A 758 -25.05 -33.01 -4.80
C ASP A 758 -26.10 -32.50 -5.79
N ARG A 759 -26.69 -33.39 -6.60
CA ARG A 759 -27.73 -33.09 -7.58
C ARG A 759 -28.84 -34.16 -7.62
N PRO A 760 -29.48 -34.49 -6.48
CA PRO A 760 -30.47 -35.56 -6.41
C PRO A 760 -31.65 -35.37 -7.38
N ASP A 761 -32.07 -34.12 -7.60
CA ASP A 761 -33.18 -33.76 -8.51
C ASP A 761 -32.75 -33.56 -9.98
N GLN A 762 -31.45 -33.68 -10.29
CA GLN A 762 -30.89 -33.44 -11.63
C GLN A 762 -29.88 -34.52 -12.08
N PRO A 763 -30.21 -35.84 -12.03
CA PRO A 763 -29.31 -36.90 -12.47
C PRO A 763 -28.94 -36.80 -13.96
N TRP A 764 -29.80 -36.19 -14.77
CA TRP A 764 -29.59 -35.93 -16.20
C TRP A 764 -28.59 -34.79 -16.51
N TYR A 765 -28.06 -34.08 -15.51
CA TYR A 765 -27.31 -32.84 -15.72
C TYR A 765 -26.09 -32.98 -16.65
N TYR A 766 -25.20 -33.95 -16.40
CA TYR A 766 -23.99 -34.12 -17.22
C TYR A 766 -24.29 -34.67 -18.62
N ALA A 767 -25.29 -35.53 -18.77
CA ALA A 767 -25.79 -35.99 -20.06
C ALA A 767 -26.34 -34.82 -20.92
N SER A 768 -27.04 -33.88 -20.29
CA SER A 768 -27.51 -32.66 -20.95
C SER A 768 -26.37 -31.70 -21.33
N GLN A 769 -25.37 -31.55 -20.46
CA GLN A 769 -24.15 -30.79 -20.78
C GLN A 769 -23.34 -31.42 -21.93
N ALA A 770 -23.32 -32.75 -22.04
CA ALA A 770 -22.69 -33.47 -23.14
C ALA A 770 -23.47 -33.29 -24.46
N ALA A 771 -24.78 -33.49 -24.46
CA ALA A 771 -25.63 -33.27 -25.64
C ALA A 771 -25.62 -31.80 -26.10
N THR A 772 -25.44 -30.84 -25.19
CA THR A 772 -25.24 -29.42 -25.53
C THR A 772 -23.89 -29.19 -26.22
N ALA A 773 -22.84 -29.94 -25.85
CA ALA A 773 -21.54 -29.87 -26.53
C ALA A 773 -21.59 -30.49 -27.93
N ALA A 774 -22.15 -31.70 -28.06
CA ALA A 774 -22.34 -32.37 -29.36
C ALA A 774 -23.30 -31.63 -30.32
N LYS A 775 -24.08 -30.67 -29.82
CA LYS A 775 -24.92 -29.76 -30.62
C LYS A 775 -24.20 -28.48 -31.07
N GLY A 776 -23.02 -28.17 -30.52
CA GLY A 776 -22.29 -26.94 -30.82
C GLY A 776 -21.78 -26.91 -32.26
N ASN A 777 -22.03 -25.81 -32.98
CA ASN A 777 -21.51 -25.62 -34.34
C ASN A 777 -19.97 -25.77 -34.35
N GLY A 778 -19.48 -26.79 -35.06
CA GLY A 778 -18.05 -27.13 -35.10
C GLY A 778 -17.61 -28.28 -34.19
N HIS A 779 -18.53 -28.94 -33.45
CA HIS A 779 -18.26 -30.28 -32.94
C HIS A 779 -18.14 -31.27 -34.11
N THR A 780 -17.25 -32.25 -33.99
CA THR A 780 -17.02 -33.30 -34.99
C THR A 780 -16.75 -34.61 -34.25
N THR A 781 -17.47 -35.66 -34.61
CA THR A 781 -17.32 -36.99 -33.99
C THR A 781 -15.98 -37.65 -34.38
N PRO A 782 -15.53 -38.69 -33.64
CA PRO A 782 -14.36 -39.48 -34.02
C PRO A 782 -14.44 -40.11 -35.43
N GLY A 783 -15.64 -40.46 -35.91
CA GLY A 783 -15.90 -40.91 -37.28
C GLY A 783 -15.91 -39.80 -38.34
N GLY A 784 -15.89 -38.53 -37.92
CA GLY A 784 -15.73 -37.37 -38.80
C GLY A 784 -17.02 -36.65 -39.21
N LEU A 785 -18.16 -36.94 -38.56
CA LEU A 785 -19.45 -36.28 -38.82
C LEU A 785 -19.51 -34.94 -38.09
N ALA A 786 -19.88 -33.86 -38.79
CA ALA A 786 -19.85 -32.51 -38.25
C ALA A 786 -21.24 -31.94 -37.87
N ALA A 787 -21.33 -31.35 -36.67
CA ALA A 787 -22.54 -30.73 -36.17
C ALA A 787 -23.01 -29.56 -37.06
N GLY A 788 -24.26 -29.59 -37.50
CA GLY A 788 -24.87 -28.62 -38.41
C GLY A 788 -24.48 -28.78 -39.88
N THR A 789 -23.70 -29.81 -40.23
CA THR A 789 -23.33 -30.15 -41.62
C THR A 789 -23.79 -31.55 -42.00
N ASP A 790 -23.52 -32.55 -41.16
CA ASP A 790 -23.90 -33.95 -41.40
C ASP A 790 -25.03 -34.42 -40.48
N TYR A 791 -25.12 -33.86 -39.27
CA TYR A 791 -26.20 -34.13 -38.32
C TYR A 791 -26.56 -32.88 -37.50
N GLU A 792 -27.73 -32.91 -36.87
CA GLU A 792 -28.13 -31.99 -35.81
C GLU A 792 -28.82 -32.73 -34.66
N ILE A 793 -28.59 -32.30 -33.42
CA ILE A 793 -29.38 -32.74 -32.27
C ILE A 793 -30.64 -31.89 -32.23
N LEU A 794 -31.77 -32.48 -32.58
CA LEU A 794 -33.08 -31.83 -32.62
C LEU A 794 -33.54 -31.43 -31.21
N LYS A 795 -33.64 -32.43 -30.34
CA LYS A 795 -34.31 -32.35 -29.04
C LYS A 795 -33.62 -33.22 -28.01
N THR A 796 -33.62 -32.75 -26.77
CA THR A 796 -33.22 -33.52 -25.58
C THR A 796 -34.37 -33.51 -24.57
N SER A 797 -34.64 -34.64 -23.91
CA SER A 797 -35.70 -34.73 -22.89
C SER A 797 -35.53 -35.93 -21.97
N ILE A 798 -36.00 -35.81 -20.73
CA ILE A 798 -36.06 -36.94 -19.79
C ILE A 798 -37.28 -37.81 -20.15
N ARG A 799 -37.14 -39.14 -20.24
CA ARG A 799 -38.30 -40.04 -20.40
C ARG A 799 -39.05 -40.16 -19.07
N SER A 800 -40.38 -40.05 -19.15
CA SER A 800 -41.25 -40.07 -17.97
C SER A 800 -41.24 -41.44 -17.30
N GLY A 801 -40.91 -41.47 -16.00
CA GLY A 801 -40.93 -42.69 -15.18
C GLY A 801 -39.67 -43.56 -15.23
N THR A 802 -38.69 -43.28 -16.11
CA THR A 802 -37.46 -44.08 -16.25
C THR A 802 -36.16 -43.34 -15.90
N ASN A 803 -36.21 -42.01 -15.71
CA ASN A 803 -35.05 -41.12 -15.54
C ASN A 803 -34.05 -41.08 -16.72
N GLU A 804 -34.30 -41.80 -17.80
CA GLU A 804 -33.44 -41.85 -18.99
C GLU A 804 -33.38 -40.48 -19.68
N PHE A 805 -32.20 -40.08 -20.15
CA PHE A 805 -32.03 -38.86 -20.92
C PHE A 805 -31.98 -39.18 -22.42
N LEU A 806 -33.08 -38.89 -23.11
CA LEU A 806 -33.23 -39.06 -24.55
C LEU A 806 -32.57 -37.89 -25.31
N VAL A 807 -31.73 -38.22 -26.28
CA VAL A 807 -31.22 -37.30 -27.32
C VAL A 807 -31.78 -37.76 -28.67
N GLN A 808 -32.43 -36.86 -29.43
CA GLN A 808 -32.96 -37.13 -30.77
C GLN A 808 -32.11 -36.43 -31.84
N ILE A 809 -31.72 -37.16 -32.88
CA ILE A 809 -30.79 -36.74 -33.94
C ILE A 809 -31.49 -36.74 -35.30
N ARG A 810 -31.08 -35.82 -36.18
CA ARG A 810 -31.40 -35.82 -37.62
C ARG A 810 -30.11 -35.72 -38.42
N TYR A 811 -29.93 -36.58 -39.41
CA TYR A 811 -28.83 -36.52 -40.38
C TYR A 811 -29.25 -35.69 -41.59
N LEU A 812 -28.37 -34.81 -42.07
CA LEU A 812 -28.71 -33.77 -43.05
C LEU A 812 -28.44 -34.19 -44.50
N ASN A 813 -27.51 -35.13 -44.71
CA ASN A 813 -27.03 -35.55 -46.03
C ASN A 813 -27.57 -36.94 -46.41
N GLN A 814 -28.89 -37.13 -46.40
CA GLN A 814 -29.51 -38.42 -46.75
C GLN A 814 -29.58 -38.65 -48.29
N PRO A 815 -29.43 -39.89 -48.77
CA PRO A 815 -29.53 -40.20 -50.19
C PRO A 815 -30.99 -40.16 -50.67
N GLN A 816 -31.24 -39.35 -51.72
CA GLN A 816 -32.53 -39.29 -52.39
C GLN A 816 -32.76 -40.56 -53.22
N LEU A 817 -33.61 -41.47 -52.72
CA LEU A 817 -33.98 -42.72 -53.41
C LEU A 817 -35.22 -42.52 -54.29
N ASP A 818 -35.29 -43.23 -55.42
CA ASP A 818 -36.50 -43.29 -56.23
C ASP A 818 -37.62 -44.10 -55.53
N PRO A 819 -38.90 -43.96 -55.94
CA PRO A 819 -40.04 -44.54 -55.22
C PRO A 819 -40.01 -46.07 -55.12
N GLU A 820 -39.50 -46.76 -56.15
CA GLU A 820 -39.50 -48.23 -56.21
C GLU A 820 -38.31 -48.80 -55.43
N THR A 821 -37.16 -48.11 -55.46
CA THR A 821 -35.99 -48.46 -54.65
C THR A 821 -36.21 -48.18 -53.17
N ALA A 822 -36.81 -47.04 -52.81
CA ALA A 822 -37.08 -46.66 -51.42
C ALA A 822 -37.97 -47.67 -50.69
N VAL A 823 -39.10 -48.07 -51.29
CA VAL A 823 -40.01 -49.06 -50.68
C VAL A 823 -39.31 -50.42 -50.51
N LYS A 824 -38.43 -50.82 -51.44
CA LYS A 824 -37.66 -52.07 -51.32
C LYS A 824 -36.60 -52.02 -50.21
N ASP A 825 -35.88 -50.91 -50.05
CA ASP A 825 -34.93 -50.72 -48.94
C ASP A 825 -35.64 -50.82 -47.59
N TYR A 826 -36.75 -50.11 -47.43
CA TYR A 826 -37.51 -50.10 -46.18
C TYR A 826 -38.12 -51.48 -45.87
N ILE A 827 -38.61 -52.21 -46.88
CA ILE A 827 -39.05 -53.62 -46.69
C ILE A 827 -37.86 -54.49 -46.24
N ALA A 828 -36.72 -54.43 -46.91
CA ALA A 828 -35.55 -55.25 -46.60
C ALA A 828 -35.04 -55.01 -45.16
N ARG A 829 -35.03 -53.75 -44.72
CA ARG A 829 -34.61 -53.36 -43.36
C ARG A 829 -35.61 -53.78 -42.27
N ILE A 830 -36.92 -53.68 -42.52
CA ILE A 830 -37.94 -54.22 -41.60
C ILE A 830 -37.82 -55.75 -41.52
N GLN A 831 -37.58 -56.43 -42.65
CA GLN A 831 -37.31 -57.88 -42.65
C GLN A 831 -36.03 -58.24 -41.87
N GLU A 832 -34.98 -57.44 -41.96
CA GLU A 832 -33.73 -57.65 -41.22
C GLU A 832 -33.91 -57.49 -39.70
N ALA A 833 -34.62 -56.44 -39.28
CA ALA A 833 -35.05 -56.26 -37.88
C ALA A 833 -35.86 -57.46 -37.35
N ILE A 834 -36.79 -57.99 -38.16
CA ILE A 834 -37.56 -59.21 -37.81
C ILE A 834 -36.64 -60.44 -37.69
N ARG A 835 -35.66 -60.63 -38.59
CA ARG A 835 -34.68 -61.73 -38.48
C ARG A 835 -33.79 -61.59 -37.23
N ALA A 836 -33.47 -60.36 -36.83
CA ALA A 836 -32.69 -60.04 -35.64
C ALA A 836 -33.50 -60.16 -34.31
N GLY A 837 -34.83 -60.22 -34.39
CA GLY A 837 -35.71 -60.22 -33.22
C GLY A 837 -35.91 -58.84 -32.58
N GLU A 838 -35.62 -57.77 -33.32
CA GLU A 838 -35.82 -56.39 -32.87
C GLU A 838 -37.31 -56.08 -32.71
N THR A 839 -37.66 -55.32 -31.66
CA THR A 839 -39.05 -54.92 -31.37
C THR A 839 -39.40 -53.51 -31.85
N GLU A 840 -38.40 -52.73 -32.25
CA GLU A 840 -38.56 -51.36 -32.74
C GLU A 840 -37.46 -51.01 -33.75
N LEU A 841 -37.83 -50.34 -34.84
CA LEU A 841 -36.92 -49.80 -35.84
C LEU A 841 -37.29 -48.35 -36.16
N LEU A 842 -36.30 -47.46 -36.23
CA LEU A 842 -36.50 -46.04 -36.52
C LEU A 842 -35.99 -45.68 -37.91
N PHE A 843 -36.79 -44.92 -38.66
CA PHE A 843 -36.42 -44.34 -39.94
C PHE A 843 -36.52 -42.81 -39.87
N GLN A 844 -35.61 -42.11 -40.52
CA GLN A 844 -35.76 -40.68 -40.80
C GLN A 844 -36.56 -40.50 -42.11
N TYR A 845 -37.34 -39.42 -42.21
CA TYR A 845 -37.88 -38.93 -43.47
C TYR A 845 -37.63 -37.42 -43.65
N GLU A 846 -37.77 -36.92 -44.87
CA GLU A 846 -37.64 -35.49 -45.20
C GLU A 846 -39.01 -34.83 -45.48
N ASP A 847 -39.94 -35.56 -46.08
CA ASP A 847 -41.25 -35.05 -46.48
C ASP A 847 -42.39 -36.10 -46.38
N ASP A 848 -43.61 -35.68 -46.73
CA ASP A 848 -44.80 -36.55 -46.76
C ASP A 848 -44.72 -37.66 -47.81
N VAL A 849 -43.87 -37.52 -48.83
CA VAL A 849 -43.72 -38.47 -49.94
C VAL A 849 -42.87 -39.67 -49.50
N GLN A 850 -41.72 -39.41 -48.87
CA GLN A 850 -40.88 -40.44 -48.26
C GLN A 850 -41.57 -41.13 -47.08
N MET A 851 -42.32 -40.38 -46.26
CA MET A 851 -43.22 -40.97 -45.25
C MET A 851 -44.30 -41.84 -45.91
N GLY A 852 -44.77 -41.50 -47.12
CA GLY A 852 -45.65 -42.35 -47.92
C GLY A 852 -45.04 -43.71 -48.26
N TYR A 853 -43.76 -43.74 -48.64
CA TYR A 853 -43.03 -44.98 -48.95
C TYR A 853 -42.83 -45.86 -47.70
N LEU A 854 -42.49 -45.25 -46.55
CA LEU A 854 -42.40 -45.96 -45.26
C LEU A 854 -43.75 -46.58 -44.84
N ARG A 855 -44.86 -45.85 -45.01
CA ARG A 855 -46.22 -46.36 -44.77
C ARG A 855 -46.57 -47.54 -45.69
N GLU A 856 -46.11 -47.54 -46.94
CA GLU A 856 -46.35 -48.63 -47.88
C GLU A 856 -45.48 -49.86 -47.60
N ALA A 857 -44.22 -49.66 -47.18
CA ALA A 857 -43.34 -50.73 -46.71
C ALA A 857 -43.92 -51.44 -45.48
N CYS A 858 -44.32 -50.69 -44.45
CA CYS A 858 -44.96 -51.25 -43.25
C CYS A 858 -46.30 -51.93 -43.55
N LYS A 859 -47.11 -51.40 -44.48
CA LYS A 859 -48.31 -52.09 -44.97
C LYS A 859 -47.96 -53.40 -45.66
N THR A 860 -46.96 -53.41 -46.54
CA THR A 860 -46.55 -54.60 -47.29
C THR A 860 -46.08 -55.72 -46.36
N VAL A 861 -45.23 -55.41 -45.38
CA VAL A 861 -44.73 -56.40 -44.40
C VAL A 861 -45.79 -56.79 -43.37
N GLY A 862 -46.78 -55.94 -43.10
CA GLY A 862 -47.85 -56.19 -42.13
C GLY A 862 -49.18 -56.72 -42.69
N ASP A 863 -49.34 -56.93 -44.01
CA ASP A 863 -50.65 -57.27 -44.58
C ASP A 863 -51.05 -58.74 -44.32
N SER A 864 -52.13 -58.90 -43.56
CA SER A 864 -52.86 -60.15 -43.36
C SER A 864 -54.29 -60.10 -43.94
N THR A 865 -54.69 -58.98 -44.55
CA THR A 865 -56.09 -58.65 -44.89
C THR A 865 -56.55 -59.15 -46.26
N ARG A 866 -55.66 -59.71 -47.07
CA ARG A 866 -55.91 -60.06 -48.49
C ARG A 866 -55.82 -61.56 -48.84
N GLY A 867 -55.97 -62.44 -47.84
CA GLY A 867 -56.16 -63.89 -48.07
C GLY A 867 -54.88 -64.71 -48.27
N SER A 868 -53.73 -64.06 -48.27
CA SER A 868 -52.41 -64.65 -48.00
C SER A 868 -51.65 -63.66 -47.13
N ALA A 869 -51.21 -64.10 -45.95
CA ALA A 869 -50.33 -63.30 -45.10
C ALA A 869 -48.98 -63.04 -45.79
N TYR A 870 -48.35 -61.91 -45.47
CA TYR A 870 -47.00 -61.65 -45.96
C TYR A 870 -45.98 -62.56 -45.26
N SER A 871 -45.40 -63.49 -46.03
CA SER A 871 -44.38 -64.43 -45.54
C SER A 871 -43.04 -64.24 -46.25
N PHE A 872 -41.94 -64.29 -45.50
CA PHE A 872 -40.57 -64.28 -46.02
C PHE A 872 -39.66 -65.11 -45.09
N ASP A 873 -38.69 -65.84 -45.65
CA ASP A 873 -37.66 -66.62 -44.93
C ASP A 873 -38.13 -67.55 -43.79
N GLY A 874 -39.43 -67.87 -43.72
CA GLY A 874 -40.06 -68.69 -42.68
C GLY A 874 -40.90 -67.91 -41.65
N TYR A 875 -40.89 -66.58 -41.69
CA TYR A 875 -41.72 -65.71 -40.84
C TYR A 875 -43.00 -65.28 -41.59
N THR A 876 -44.15 -65.27 -40.91
CA THR A 876 -45.48 -64.94 -41.47
C THR A 876 -46.21 -63.87 -40.67
N ALA A 877 -46.66 -62.81 -41.34
CA ALA A 877 -47.39 -61.69 -40.73
C ALA A 877 -48.74 -62.13 -40.15
N GLY A 878 -48.93 -61.91 -38.85
CA GLY A 878 -50.11 -62.32 -38.09
C GLY A 878 -49.99 -63.72 -37.44
N GLU A 879 -48.95 -64.50 -37.75
CA GLU A 879 -48.65 -65.78 -37.10
C GLU A 879 -47.37 -65.69 -36.25
N ASP A 880 -46.26 -65.20 -36.81
CA ASP A 880 -44.96 -65.11 -36.13
C ASP A 880 -44.62 -63.69 -35.65
N TYR A 881 -45.22 -62.66 -36.24
CA TYR A 881 -45.03 -61.25 -35.89
C TYR A 881 -46.19 -60.36 -36.38
N TRP A 882 -46.29 -59.15 -35.86
CA TRP A 882 -47.11 -58.06 -36.40
C TRP A 882 -46.31 -56.76 -36.43
N VAL A 883 -46.66 -55.87 -37.37
CA VAL A 883 -46.01 -54.57 -37.54
C VAL A 883 -47.03 -53.45 -37.34
N SER A 884 -46.66 -52.42 -36.59
CA SER A 884 -47.37 -51.14 -36.54
C SER A 884 -46.38 -49.98 -36.72
N TYR A 885 -46.88 -48.77 -36.91
CA TYR A 885 -46.03 -47.58 -36.99
C TYR A 885 -46.64 -46.36 -36.31
N GLN A 886 -45.77 -45.46 -35.88
CA GLN A 886 -46.10 -44.14 -35.36
C GLN A 886 -45.24 -43.08 -36.05
N THR A 887 -45.85 -41.98 -36.48
CA THR A 887 -45.15 -40.85 -37.09
C THR A 887 -44.86 -39.80 -36.03
N GLY A 888 -43.61 -39.33 -35.96
CA GLY A 888 -43.21 -38.20 -35.13
C GLY A 888 -43.83 -36.86 -35.58
N THR A 889 -43.40 -35.77 -34.96
CA THR A 889 -43.82 -34.43 -35.40
C THR A 889 -43.09 -34.05 -36.70
N ALA A 890 -43.60 -33.04 -37.41
CA ALA A 890 -42.91 -32.48 -38.58
C ALA A 890 -41.52 -31.88 -38.24
N GLU A 891 -41.26 -31.64 -36.95
CA GLU A 891 -39.97 -31.20 -36.42
C GLU A 891 -39.00 -32.38 -36.24
N THR A 892 -39.45 -33.50 -35.66
CA THR A 892 -38.57 -34.66 -35.42
C THR A 892 -38.33 -35.49 -36.67
N ARG A 893 -39.34 -35.64 -37.54
CA ARG A 893 -39.28 -36.43 -38.79
C ARG A 893 -38.78 -37.87 -38.61
N ILE A 894 -39.05 -38.47 -37.45
CA ILE A 894 -38.79 -39.88 -37.17
C ILE A 894 -40.07 -40.68 -37.41
N PHE A 895 -39.95 -41.78 -38.15
CA PHE A 895 -40.96 -42.78 -38.37
C PHE A 895 -40.59 -44.03 -37.57
N ARG A 896 -41.38 -44.33 -36.54
CA ARG A 896 -41.15 -45.43 -35.59
C ARG A 896 -41.95 -46.64 -36.04
N VAL A 897 -41.29 -47.75 -36.32
CA VAL A 897 -41.90 -49.04 -36.64
C VAL A 897 -41.81 -49.92 -35.41
N THR A 898 -42.93 -50.39 -34.89
CA THR A 898 -42.98 -51.32 -33.74
C THR A 898 -43.32 -52.71 -34.26
N ILE A 899 -42.45 -53.67 -33.94
CA ILE A 899 -42.56 -55.08 -34.32
C ILE A 899 -42.92 -55.85 -33.05
N GLY A 900 -44.09 -56.50 -33.04
CA GLY A 900 -44.53 -57.34 -31.93
C GLY A 900 -44.51 -58.80 -32.32
N TYR A 901 -43.90 -59.64 -31.48
CA TYR A 901 -43.92 -61.10 -31.62
C TYR A 901 -44.98 -61.66 -30.66
N PRO A 902 -45.84 -62.60 -31.08
CA PRO A 902 -46.83 -63.19 -30.20
C PRO A 902 -46.15 -64.10 -29.17
N THR A 903 -46.13 -63.65 -27.92
CA THR A 903 -45.71 -64.46 -26.77
C THR A 903 -46.72 -65.59 -26.54
N GLY A 904 -46.28 -66.84 -26.62
CA GLY A 904 -47.15 -68.00 -26.44
C GLY A 904 -47.54 -68.23 -24.97
N GLU A 905 -48.76 -67.79 -24.61
CA GLU A 905 -49.58 -68.33 -23.51
C GLU A 905 -50.85 -68.99 -24.07
#